data_AF-A0A024X831-F1
#
_entry.id   AF-A0A024X831-F1
#
_cell.length_a   1.000
_cell.length_b   1.000
_cell.length_c   1.000
_cell.angle_alpha   90.00
_cell.angle_beta   90.00
_cell.angle_gamma   90.00
#
_symmetry.space_group_name_H-M   'P 1'
#
loop_
_entity.id
_entity.type
_entity.pdbx_description
1 polymer ?
#
loop_
_entity_poly.entity_id
_entity_poly.type
_entity_poly.pdbx_seq_one_letter_code
_entity_poly.pdbx_strand_id
1 'polypeptide(L)'
;MIKWVSKGTGLYYEGRRIYFRCFHKGKEKMENEENSIINYRMILGLKKIDINNLSSLCRDFHNIFRINKYELLKYAHDILPFVKYLRTSEIVMILHHYSFINYTNVHFYNNVWLQIKDKLHDMDCKELALIIYSMGKIKYTNKDMIVFFEKEIQKWLLKFSGRDCSLILKGLQNIPCNNINNKIYDLIYEHILNIIDNLNILDICIILNTHSKCINNNKNINNTSNINSIHSNNINIRLFEALLNKSLTFYTQLNEQCIGSLLWSISHAEIKAEKYFSLLARRLRIVMYTKLIADGKIVNEDTKEDNKTKEDNKKKEDNKTKEDNKKKEDNKKDEDNKKEEDNKKDEDNKKEEDNKTKEDNLHNGNVQTHIDLPQCYNNNNILDNIYTNNYEHDNYQLHNDSYNTPSDNPNDHCNPLNNHNTCHHENVIPSIIYSYGKQRVYMKHHIDIDKNIYNHIINSYPVYDNIHNKPVEKIYMFDFSKKFLRDQNIFNNVVNNENNNNNSSNNKIIKKYKSIKKNNIYYQDIIYIINNFLIHFLNKIHYNDLKNILFGITKIEMSINKILLNNIYELIILYTQKGLYKNYEVINLLRSLTLIPYFNKDIWIHVLEFYKNNFLTKHTNIKNHSYLFYIFSFVKNHLQNYPFHHQLIQHINKNANMLQRDDIIYIIKALLNSNYYDNELVNNIFNFIQTNFKLFNIIDIVYILKYCTIHNLRNTNIFSLFALTIKEQNKKSNRNIISLILSFYLEMDIYPKIIEDILMEAKQSKNRNYYLEEIQCDQ
;
A
#
# COMPACT_ATOMS: atom_id res chain seq x y z
N MET A 1 -36.11 6.30 -46.51
CA MET A 1 -36.91 7.55 -46.65
C MET A 1 -37.20 8.08 -45.25
N ILE A 2 -37.12 9.41 -45.05
CA ILE A 2 -37.46 10.07 -43.78
C ILE A 2 -38.67 10.97 -44.05
N LYS A 3 -39.73 10.85 -43.25
CA LYS A 3 -40.96 11.62 -43.42
C LYS A 3 -40.95 12.81 -42.45
N TRP A 4 -40.69 13.99 -42.97
CA TRP A 4 -40.79 15.25 -42.21
C TRP A 4 -42.22 15.78 -42.24
N VAL A 5 -42.62 16.47 -41.18
CA VAL A 5 -43.92 17.18 -41.10
C VAL A 5 -43.67 18.61 -40.63
N SER A 6 -44.27 19.58 -41.30
CA SER A 6 -44.23 20.99 -40.91
C SER A 6 -45.40 21.33 -40.00
N LYS A 7 -45.14 22.16 -38.98
CA LYS A 7 -46.17 22.87 -38.19
C LYS A 7 -45.60 24.24 -37.81
N GLY A 8 -46.20 25.30 -38.33
CA GLY A 8 -45.62 26.65 -38.26
C GLY A 8 -44.30 26.74 -39.04
N THR A 9 -43.44 27.67 -38.64
CA THR A 9 -42.15 27.98 -39.29
C THR A 9 -41.03 26.96 -39.01
N GLY A 10 -41.37 25.72 -38.62
CA GLY A 10 -40.42 24.66 -38.28
C GLY A 10 -40.81 23.28 -38.83
N LEU A 11 -39.79 22.52 -39.22
CA LEU A 11 -39.88 21.09 -39.57
C LEU A 11 -39.44 20.26 -38.36
N TYR A 12 -40.26 19.30 -37.95
CA TYR A 12 -40.02 18.48 -36.76
C TYR A 12 -39.83 17.00 -37.13
N TYR A 13 -39.05 16.29 -36.30
CA TYR A 13 -38.80 14.86 -36.40
C TYR A 13 -39.58 14.10 -35.32
N GLU A 14 -40.38 13.12 -35.72
CA GLU A 14 -41.25 12.35 -34.81
C GLU A 14 -40.54 11.08 -34.30
N GLY A 15 -39.67 11.24 -33.29
CA GLY A 15 -38.96 10.16 -32.61
C GLY A 15 -39.38 10.03 -31.13
N ARG A 16 -39.70 8.80 -30.69
CA ARG A 16 -40.24 8.55 -29.34
C ARG A 16 -39.26 8.89 -28.22
N ARG A 17 -39.61 9.86 -27.35
CA ARG A 17 -39.01 10.01 -26.02
C ARG A 17 -39.49 8.88 -25.10
N ILE A 18 -38.56 8.07 -24.58
CA ILE A 18 -38.85 7.12 -23.50
C ILE A 18 -38.78 7.89 -22.17
N TYR A 19 -39.94 8.16 -21.56
CA TYR A 19 -40.03 8.74 -20.23
C TYR A 19 -39.99 7.64 -19.16
N PHE A 20 -38.95 7.61 -18.34
CA PHE A 20 -38.98 6.86 -17.07
C PHE A 20 -39.90 7.57 -16.08
N ARG A 21 -41.08 6.99 -15.82
CA ARG A 21 -41.98 7.42 -14.74
C ARG A 21 -41.53 6.79 -13.41
N CYS A 22 -40.91 7.58 -12.54
CA CYS A 22 -40.86 7.23 -11.11
C CYS A 22 -42.21 7.57 -10.46
N PHE A 23 -42.83 6.61 -9.76
CA PHE A 23 -44.06 6.83 -9.01
C PHE A 23 -43.75 7.40 -7.62
N HIS A 24 -44.26 8.59 -7.33
CA HIS A 24 -44.66 8.96 -5.97
C HIS A 24 -45.96 9.77 -6.03
N LYS A 25 -47.07 9.17 -5.56
CA LYS A 25 -48.26 9.90 -5.10
C LYS A 25 -48.14 10.07 -3.59
N GLY A 26 -48.19 11.31 -3.10
CA GLY A 26 -47.94 11.57 -1.68
C GLY A 26 -48.31 12.99 -1.24
N LYS A 27 -49.59 13.34 -1.39
CA LYS A 27 -50.32 14.52 -0.87
C LYS A 27 -49.62 15.89 -0.91
N GLU A 28 -50.29 16.84 -1.55
CA GLU A 28 -49.98 18.26 -1.41
C GLU A 28 -50.10 18.73 0.05
N LYS A 29 -49.12 19.53 0.47
CA LYS A 29 -49.30 20.62 1.43
C LYS A 29 -48.59 21.84 0.86
N MET A 30 -49.34 22.89 0.56
CA MET A 30 -48.78 24.24 0.57
C MET A 30 -48.84 24.73 2.02
N GLU A 31 -47.70 25.17 2.55
CA GLU A 31 -47.64 26.18 3.60
C GLU A 31 -46.21 26.70 3.72
N ASN A 32 -46.09 28.02 3.91
CA ASN A 32 -44.91 28.76 4.36
C ASN A 32 -43.67 28.73 3.45
N GLU A 33 -43.62 29.70 2.54
CA GLU A 33 -42.38 30.41 2.28
C GLU A 33 -41.92 31.08 3.60
N GLU A 34 -40.76 30.72 4.13
CA GLU A 34 -39.69 31.69 4.44
C GLU A 34 -38.46 30.99 5.05
N ASN A 35 -37.27 31.46 4.64
CA ASN A 35 -35.96 31.25 5.26
C ASN A 35 -35.43 29.80 5.38
N SER A 36 -34.27 29.42 4.82
CA SER A 36 -33.27 30.23 4.09
C SER A 36 -32.27 29.35 3.30
N ILE A 37 -31.37 30.01 2.56
CA ILE A 37 -30.14 29.49 1.92
C ILE A 37 -30.32 28.80 0.54
N ILE A 38 -29.49 29.25 -0.43
CA ILE A 38 -29.36 28.81 -1.85
C ILE A 38 -30.50 29.25 -2.78
N ASN A 39 -30.44 30.52 -3.21
CA ASN A 39 -31.09 31.00 -4.44
C ASN A 39 -30.02 31.58 -5.40
N TYR A 40 -29.14 30.71 -5.90
CA TYR A 40 -27.88 31.07 -6.58
C TYR A 40 -27.80 30.71 -8.08
N ARG A 41 -28.90 30.24 -8.69
CA ARG A 41 -28.95 29.98 -10.15
C ARG A 41 -29.55 31.20 -10.85
N MET A 42 -28.96 31.62 -11.95
CA MET A 42 -29.51 32.68 -12.82
C MET A 42 -29.81 32.21 -14.24
N ILE A 43 -29.23 31.09 -14.67
CA ILE A 43 -29.33 30.51 -16.02
C ILE A 43 -29.53 29.00 -15.96
N LEU A 44 -28.65 28.24 -15.28
CA LEU A 44 -28.67 26.77 -15.38
C LEU A 44 -29.93 26.18 -14.74
N GLY A 45 -30.84 25.69 -15.60
CA GLY A 45 -32.17 25.19 -15.22
C GLY A 45 -33.26 26.27 -15.06
N LEU A 46 -32.98 27.54 -15.38
CA LEU A 46 -33.93 28.66 -15.24
C LEU A 46 -34.09 29.52 -16.50
N LYS A 47 -33.03 29.74 -17.28
CA LYS A 47 -33.07 30.55 -18.50
C LYS A 47 -32.36 29.84 -19.65
N LYS A 48 -32.67 30.24 -20.87
CA LYS A 48 -31.93 29.82 -22.06
C LYS A 48 -30.48 30.31 -21.96
N ILE A 49 -29.55 29.45 -22.37
CA ILE A 49 -28.12 29.79 -22.47
C ILE A 49 -27.93 30.56 -23.78
N ASP A 50 -27.24 31.70 -23.70
CA ASP A 50 -26.96 32.59 -24.83
C ASP A 50 -25.60 33.27 -24.63
N ILE A 51 -24.94 33.70 -25.71
CA ILE A 51 -23.54 34.21 -25.67
C ILE A 51 -23.36 35.35 -24.65
N ASN A 52 -24.37 36.22 -24.52
CA ASN A 52 -24.35 37.36 -23.60
C ASN A 52 -24.39 36.98 -22.11
N ASN A 53 -24.70 35.71 -21.78
CA ASN A 53 -24.96 35.28 -20.39
C ASN A 53 -23.94 34.24 -19.85
N LEU A 54 -22.95 33.85 -20.66
CA LEU A 54 -21.99 32.77 -20.35
C LEU A 54 -21.21 32.95 -19.04
N SER A 55 -20.80 34.17 -18.67
CA SER A 55 -20.12 34.42 -17.37
C SER A 55 -20.99 34.03 -16.16
N SER A 56 -22.30 34.31 -16.23
CA SER A 56 -23.24 33.86 -15.19
C SER A 56 -23.50 32.36 -15.25
N LEU A 57 -23.43 31.72 -16.43
CA LEU A 57 -23.46 30.25 -16.54
C LEU A 57 -22.25 29.62 -15.86
N CYS A 58 -21.04 30.18 -16.05
CA CYS A 58 -19.82 29.67 -15.43
C CYS A 58 -19.88 29.79 -13.90
N ARG A 59 -20.43 30.89 -13.38
CA ARG A 59 -20.68 31.07 -11.95
C ARG A 59 -21.75 30.10 -11.42
N ASP A 60 -22.88 29.94 -12.11
CA ASP A 60 -23.92 28.95 -11.76
C ASP A 60 -23.34 27.53 -11.69
N PHE A 61 -22.53 27.17 -12.70
CA PHE A 61 -21.85 25.87 -12.79
C PHE A 61 -20.88 25.64 -11.62
N HIS A 62 -20.10 26.66 -11.25
CA HIS A 62 -19.22 26.60 -10.07
C HIS A 62 -20.00 26.53 -8.76
N ASN A 63 -21.12 27.24 -8.63
CA ASN A 63 -21.98 27.19 -7.44
C ASN A 63 -22.64 25.80 -7.28
N ILE A 64 -23.18 25.23 -8.37
CA ILE A 64 -23.71 23.87 -8.37
C ILE A 64 -22.61 22.86 -8.01
N PHE A 65 -21.37 23.04 -8.46
CA PHE A 65 -20.25 22.21 -8.05
C PHE A 65 -20.01 22.21 -6.53
N ARG A 66 -19.98 23.40 -5.90
CA ARG A 66 -19.77 23.53 -4.44
C ARG A 66 -20.92 22.95 -3.61
N ILE A 67 -22.14 22.97 -4.12
CA ILE A 67 -23.36 22.57 -3.38
C ILE A 67 -23.75 21.11 -3.66
N ASN A 68 -23.88 20.72 -4.92
CA ASN A 68 -24.25 19.36 -5.34
C ASN A 68 -23.56 19.00 -6.67
N LYS A 69 -22.27 18.71 -6.59
CA LYS A 69 -21.40 18.37 -7.74
C LYS A 69 -21.97 17.40 -8.76
N TYR A 70 -22.76 16.41 -8.34
CA TYR A 70 -23.32 15.41 -9.26
C TYR A 70 -24.47 15.93 -10.13
N GLU A 71 -25.08 17.06 -9.77
CA GLU A 71 -26.14 17.68 -10.58
C GLU A 71 -25.61 18.23 -11.93
N LEU A 72 -24.32 18.54 -12.02
CA LEU A 72 -23.67 18.99 -13.26
C LEU A 72 -23.88 18.04 -14.44
N LEU A 73 -24.05 16.74 -14.17
CA LEU A 73 -24.31 15.71 -15.19
C LEU A 73 -25.54 16.01 -16.05
N LYS A 74 -26.51 16.78 -15.54
CA LYS A 74 -27.70 17.22 -16.30
C LYS A 74 -27.32 18.16 -17.46
N TYR A 75 -26.34 19.04 -17.24
CA TYR A 75 -26.04 20.19 -18.10
C TYR A 75 -24.92 19.94 -19.13
N ALA A 76 -24.37 18.72 -19.18
CA ALA A 76 -23.25 18.38 -20.08
C ALA A 76 -23.56 18.58 -21.57
N HIS A 77 -24.81 18.36 -21.98
CA HIS A 77 -25.25 18.61 -23.36
C HIS A 77 -25.59 20.09 -23.61
N ASP A 78 -26.14 20.78 -22.60
CA ASP A 78 -26.58 22.18 -22.72
C ASP A 78 -25.41 23.15 -22.86
N ILE A 79 -24.29 22.87 -22.18
CA ILE A 79 -23.08 23.70 -22.20
C ILE A 79 -22.28 23.50 -23.50
N LEU A 80 -22.33 22.31 -24.10
CA LEU A 80 -21.44 21.89 -25.20
C LEU A 80 -21.43 22.82 -26.44
N PRO A 81 -22.55 23.42 -26.90
CA PRO A 81 -22.55 24.36 -28.04
C PRO A 81 -21.82 25.69 -27.76
N PHE A 82 -21.63 26.02 -26.48
CA PHE A 82 -21.11 27.32 -26.04
C PHE A 82 -19.63 27.29 -25.66
N VAL A 83 -19.03 26.10 -25.50
CA VAL A 83 -17.63 25.92 -25.07
C VAL A 83 -16.65 26.72 -25.94
N LYS A 84 -16.85 26.77 -27.26
CA LYS A 84 -16.05 27.59 -28.18
C LYS A 84 -16.06 29.10 -27.92
N TYR A 85 -17.01 29.64 -27.15
CA TYR A 85 -17.09 31.07 -26.80
C TYR A 85 -16.47 31.41 -25.44
N LEU A 86 -16.14 30.39 -24.63
CA LEU A 86 -15.55 30.57 -23.30
C LEU A 86 -14.07 30.94 -23.36
N ARG A 87 -13.56 31.51 -22.26
CA ARG A 87 -12.14 31.76 -22.00
C ARG A 87 -11.41 30.49 -21.58
N THR A 88 -10.08 30.48 -21.67
CA THR A 88 -9.23 29.37 -21.23
C THR A 88 -9.56 28.93 -19.80
N SER A 89 -9.62 29.86 -18.85
CA SER A 89 -9.91 29.57 -17.44
C SER A 89 -11.31 29.00 -17.19
N GLU A 90 -12.31 29.42 -17.96
CA GLU A 90 -13.68 28.90 -17.92
C GLU A 90 -13.73 27.47 -18.48
N ILE A 91 -12.96 27.18 -19.53
CA ILE A 91 -12.77 25.83 -20.11
C ILE A 91 -12.03 24.91 -19.12
N VAL A 92 -10.95 25.40 -18.49
CA VAL A 92 -10.18 24.69 -17.45
C VAL A 92 -11.08 24.30 -16.29
N MET A 93 -11.91 25.24 -15.79
CA MET A 93 -12.89 24.97 -14.74
C MET A 93 -13.88 23.87 -15.14
N ILE A 94 -14.45 23.94 -16.34
CA ILE A 94 -15.43 22.94 -16.82
C ILE A 94 -14.78 21.55 -16.90
N LEU A 95 -13.59 21.45 -17.50
CA LEU A 95 -12.83 20.21 -17.58
C LEU A 95 -12.49 19.65 -16.18
N HIS A 96 -12.06 20.52 -15.27
CA HIS A 96 -11.71 20.14 -13.90
C HIS A 96 -12.91 19.60 -13.14
N HIS A 97 -14.03 20.33 -13.11
CA HIS A 97 -15.24 19.93 -12.37
C HIS A 97 -15.84 18.61 -12.90
N TYR A 98 -15.89 18.41 -14.22
CA TYR A 98 -16.34 17.13 -14.79
C TYR A 98 -15.36 15.98 -14.50
N SER A 99 -14.05 16.24 -14.47
CA SER A 99 -13.05 15.24 -14.03
C SER A 99 -13.16 14.92 -12.53
N PHE A 100 -13.54 15.90 -11.71
CA PHE A 100 -13.71 15.71 -10.27
C PHE A 100 -14.86 14.75 -9.95
N ILE A 101 -15.98 14.87 -10.67
CA ILE A 101 -17.13 13.94 -10.56
C ILE A 101 -16.99 12.66 -11.41
N ASN A 102 -15.83 12.42 -12.01
CA ASN A 102 -15.50 11.25 -12.84
C ASN A 102 -16.47 11.05 -14.03
N TYR A 103 -16.85 12.13 -14.72
CA TYR A 103 -17.59 12.03 -15.98
C TYR A 103 -16.67 11.51 -17.10
N THR A 104 -16.97 10.36 -17.69
CA THR A 104 -16.08 9.63 -18.63
C THR A 104 -16.60 9.58 -20.07
N ASN A 105 -17.53 10.47 -20.45
CA ASN A 105 -18.14 10.47 -21.79
C ASN A 105 -17.14 10.94 -22.88
N VAL A 106 -16.47 9.99 -23.54
CA VAL A 106 -15.47 10.25 -24.60
C VAL A 106 -16.01 11.13 -25.73
N HIS A 107 -17.30 11.04 -26.10
CA HIS A 107 -17.89 11.89 -27.13
C HIS A 107 -17.99 13.36 -26.70
N PHE A 108 -18.29 13.63 -25.42
CA PHE A 108 -18.26 14.98 -24.87
C PHE A 108 -16.84 15.56 -24.93
N TYR A 109 -15.83 14.82 -24.48
CA TYR A 109 -14.44 15.31 -24.50
C TYR A 109 -13.86 15.46 -25.90
N ASN A 110 -14.22 14.62 -26.87
CA ASN A 110 -13.90 14.84 -28.29
C ASN A 110 -14.53 16.15 -28.80
N ASN A 111 -15.82 16.38 -28.55
CA ASN A 111 -16.53 17.57 -29.01
C ASN A 111 -16.08 18.87 -28.30
N VAL A 112 -15.58 18.76 -27.06
CA VAL A 112 -14.89 19.85 -26.36
C VAL A 112 -13.52 20.10 -26.99
N TRP A 113 -12.69 19.06 -27.14
CA TRP A 113 -11.33 19.17 -27.68
C TRP A 113 -11.30 19.82 -29.07
N LEU A 114 -12.18 19.36 -29.97
CA LEU A 114 -12.32 19.91 -31.33
C LEU A 114 -12.73 21.39 -31.36
N GLN A 115 -13.40 21.89 -30.32
CA GLN A 115 -13.80 23.30 -30.20
C GLN A 115 -12.73 24.21 -29.58
N ILE A 116 -11.81 23.66 -28.76
CA ILE A 116 -10.86 24.45 -27.96
C ILE A 116 -9.42 24.37 -28.46
N LYS A 117 -9.03 23.34 -29.22
CA LYS A 117 -7.62 23.08 -29.59
C LYS A 117 -6.87 24.29 -30.15
N ASP A 118 -7.54 25.08 -31.00
CA ASP A 118 -6.94 26.23 -31.70
C ASP A 118 -6.98 27.52 -30.84
N LYS A 119 -7.60 27.47 -29.65
CA LYS A 119 -7.67 28.57 -28.66
C LYS A 119 -6.72 28.40 -27.48
N LEU A 120 -6.25 27.19 -27.19
CA LEU A 120 -5.35 26.91 -26.06
C LEU A 120 -3.93 27.49 -26.21
N HIS A 121 -3.67 28.33 -27.23
CA HIS A 121 -2.38 29.01 -27.38
C HIS A 121 -2.16 30.14 -26.37
N ASP A 122 -3.25 30.73 -25.86
CA ASP A 122 -3.30 31.80 -24.86
C ASP A 122 -3.63 31.23 -23.46
N MET A 123 -2.87 30.20 -23.07
CA MET A 123 -3.01 29.51 -21.78
C MET A 123 -1.78 29.72 -20.90
N ASP A 124 -1.97 29.78 -19.58
CA ASP A 124 -0.85 29.81 -18.63
C ASP A 124 -0.36 28.39 -18.20
N CYS A 125 0.75 28.34 -17.45
CA CYS A 125 1.35 27.08 -17.01
C CYS A 125 0.49 26.30 -15.99
N LYS A 126 -0.36 26.97 -15.22
CA LYS A 126 -1.27 26.37 -14.23
C LYS A 126 -2.52 25.81 -14.91
N GLU A 127 -3.08 26.54 -15.86
CA GLU A 127 -4.16 26.09 -16.74
C GLU A 127 -3.76 24.84 -17.52
N LEU A 128 -2.54 24.82 -18.06
CA LEU A 128 -1.94 23.65 -18.72
C LEU A 128 -1.84 22.45 -17.77
N ALA A 129 -1.30 22.66 -16.56
CA ALA A 129 -1.20 21.61 -15.56
C ALA A 129 -2.57 21.06 -15.12
N LEU A 130 -3.57 21.92 -14.96
CA LEU A 130 -4.95 21.54 -14.62
C LEU A 130 -5.64 20.81 -15.77
N ILE A 131 -5.45 21.21 -17.02
CA ILE A 131 -5.99 20.50 -18.19
C ILE A 131 -5.37 19.10 -18.33
N ILE A 132 -4.04 18.99 -18.23
CA ILE A 132 -3.33 17.69 -18.28
C ILE A 132 -3.80 16.77 -17.15
N TYR A 133 -3.90 17.28 -15.92
CA TYR A 133 -4.41 16.53 -14.78
C TYR A 133 -5.86 16.06 -15.01
N SER A 134 -6.74 16.95 -15.46
CA SER A 134 -8.18 16.67 -15.59
C SER A 134 -8.47 15.68 -16.71
N MET A 135 -7.82 15.84 -17.88
CA MET A 135 -7.92 14.89 -19.01
C MET A 135 -7.29 13.53 -18.67
N GLY A 136 -6.16 13.54 -17.96
CA GLY A 136 -5.51 12.32 -17.47
C GLY A 136 -6.39 11.55 -16.48
N LYS A 137 -7.02 12.22 -15.50
CA LYS A 137 -7.86 11.58 -14.47
C LYS A 137 -9.02 10.78 -15.07
N ILE A 138 -9.69 11.32 -16.10
CA ILE A 138 -10.78 10.64 -16.84
C ILE A 138 -10.28 9.61 -17.86
N LYS A 139 -8.95 9.47 -18.02
CA LYS A 139 -8.29 8.61 -19.02
C LYS A 139 -8.71 8.90 -20.46
N TYR A 140 -9.00 10.18 -20.77
CA TYR A 140 -9.27 10.61 -22.13
C TYR A 140 -7.97 10.67 -22.92
N THR A 141 -7.99 10.19 -24.17
CA THR A 141 -6.80 10.06 -25.01
C THR A 141 -7.10 10.44 -26.45
N ASN A 142 -6.32 11.38 -27.00
CA ASN A 142 -6.37 11.78 -28.40
C ASN A 142 -4.94 12.09 -28.85
N LYS A 143 -4.53 11.65 -30.05
CA LYS A 143 -3.15 11.81 -30.54
C LYS A 143 -2.76 13.29 -30.65
N ASP A 144 -3.64 14.11 -31.21
CA ASP A 144 -3.41 15.54 -31.42
C ASP A 144 -3.23 16.27 -30.08
N MET A 145 -4.01 15.86 -29.08
CA MET A 145 -3.94 16.38 -27.70
C MET A 145 -2.62 16.02 -27.01
N ILE A 146 -2.12 14.80 -27.20
CA ILE A 146 -0.85 14.39 -26.61
C ILE A 146 0.31 15.15 -27.26
N VAL A 147 0.35 15.26 -28.60
CA VAL A 147 1.35 16.07 -29.31
C VAL A 147 1.30 17.55 -28.90
N PHE A 148 0.10 18.10 -28.67
CA PHE A 148 -0.08 19.45 -28.14
C PHE A 148 0.52 19.58 -26.72
N PHE A 149 0.23 18.64 -25.81
CA PHE A 149 0.80 18.64 -24.45
C PHE A 149 2.32 18.52 -24.48
N GLU A 150 2.92 17.65 -25.29
CA GLU A 150 4.39 17.54 -25.37
C GLU A 150 5.04 18.87 -25.76
N LYS A 151 4.47 19.58 -26.75
CA LYS A 151 4.95 20.88 -27.23
C LYS A 151 4.81 21.98 -26.18
N GLU A 152 3.64 22.09 -25.54
CA GLU A 152 3.40 23.14 -24.55
C GLU A 152 4.15 22.87 -23.24
N ILE A 153 4.34 21.62 -22.81
CA ILE A 153 5.21 21.29 -21.67
C ILE A 153 6.65 21.75 -21.92
N GLN A 154 7.19 21.54 -23.12
CA GLN A 154 8.54 22.03 -23.47
C GLN A 154 8.62 23.57 -23.45
N LYS A 155 7.60 24.26 -23.99
CA LYS A 155 7.50 25.73 -24.02
C LYS A 155 7.40 26.35 -22.62
N TRP A 156 6.67 25.74 -21.71
CA TRP A 156 6.41 26.28 -20.36
C TRP A 156 7.34 25.73 -19.27
N LEU A 157 8.25 24.80 -19.59
CA LEU A 157 9.05 24.03 -18.63
C LEU A 157 9.63 24.87 -17.48
N LEU A 158 10.39 25.92 -17.82
CA LEU A 158 11.08 26.78 -16.85
C LEU A 158 10.15 27.64 -15.97
N LYS A 159 8.84 27.68 -16.28
CA LYS A 159 7.81 28.44 -15.55
C LYS A 159 6.89 27.57 -14.69
N PHE A 160 7.05 26.25 -14.69
CA PHE A 160 6.27 25.38 -13.81
C PHE A 160 6.74 25.49 -12.36
N SER A 161 5.79 25.65 -11.44
CA SER A 161 6.02 25.43 -10.01
C SER A 161 6.05 23.92 -9.67
N GLY A 162 6.48 23.59 -8.46
CA GLY A 162 6.40 22.21 -7.95
C GLY A 162 4.99 21.62 -8.02
N ARG A 163 3.99 22.48 -7.80
CA ARG A 163 2.58 22.11 -7.86
C ARG A 163 2.15 21.75 -9.28
N ASP A 164 2.55 22.55 -10.27
CA ASP A 164 2.23 22.33 -11.67
C ASP A 164 2.88 21.02 -12.17
N CYS A 165 4.16 20.82 -11.85
CA CYS A 165 4.88 19.58 -12.10
C CYS A 165 4.17 18.35 -11.48
N SER A 166 3.69 18.45 -10.24
CA SER A 166 2.96 17.38 -9.56
C SER A 166 1.65 17.01 -10.28
N LEU A 167 0.92 18.02 -10.78
CA LEU A 167 -0.35 17.85 -11.49
C LEU A 167 -0.15 17.29 -12.90
N ILE A 168 0.87 17.79 -13.63
CA ILE A 168 1.27 17.29 -14.95
C ILE A 168 1.65 15.81 -14.83
N LEU A 169 2.56 15.43 -13.93
CA LEU A 169 2.95 14.04 -13.73
C LEU A 169 1.75 13.16 -13.35
N LYS A 170 0.86 13.62 -12.46
CA LYS A 170 -0.35 12.87 -12.04
C LYS A 170 -1.38 12.72 -13.18
N GLY A 171 -1.42 13.67 -14.13
CA GLY A 171 -2.21 13.57 -15.35
C GLY A 171 -1.61 12.57 -16.35
N LEU A 172 -0.34 12.79 -16.75
CA LEU A 172 0.38 11.97 -17.71
C LEU A 172 0.46 10.48 -17.27
N GLN A 173 0.62 10.22 -15.97
CA GLN A 173 0.65 8.86 -15.38
C GLN A 173 -0.65 8.05 -15.58
N ASN A 174 -1.76 8.68 -15.96
CA ASN A 174 -3.03 8.02 -16.28
C ASN A 174 -3.32 7.94 -17.79
N ILE A 175 -2.51 8.59 -18.63
CA ILE A 175 -2.53 8.45 -20.09
C ILE A 175 -1.69 7.20 -20.47
N PRO A 176 -2.11 6.36 -21.43
CA PRO A 176 -1.37 5.16 -21.80
C PRO A 176 0.08 5.47 -22.22
N CYS A 177 1.04 4.87 -21.52
CA CYS A 177 2.45 5.23 -21.58
C CYS A 177 3.08 5.10 -22.99
N ASN A 178 2.52 4.25 -23.86
CA ASN A 178 2.97 4.07 -25.24
C ASN A 178 2.79 5.32 -26.13
N ASN A 179 2.01 6.32 -25.68
CA ASN A 179 1.66 7.50 -26.48
C ASN A 179 2.48 8.75 -26.15
N ILE A 180 3.18 8.79 -25.01
CA ILE A 180 3.95 9.97 -24.55
C ILE A 180 5.44 9.70 -24.67
N ASN A 181 6.17 10.64 -25.26
CA ASN A 181 7.62 10.64 -25.39
C ASN A 181 8.31 10.69 -24.01
N ASN A 182 9.06 9.64 -23.66
CA ASN A 182 9.76 9.52 -22.37
C ASN A 182 10.62 10.74 -22.02
N LYS A 183 11.20 11.43 -23.01
CA LYS A 183 12.01 12.65 -22.81
C LYS A 183 11.25 13.77 -22.08
N ILE A 184 9.92 13.80 -22.17
CA ILE A 184 9.08 14.76 -21.43
C ILE A 184 9.16 14.51 -19.93
N TYR A 185 9.15 13.26 -19.49
CA TYR A 185 9.31 12.92 -18.08
C TYR A 185 10.71 13.30 -17.58
N ASP A 186 11.76 13.00 -18.36
CA ASP A 186 13.14 13.35 -18.00
C ASP A 186 13.32 14.88 -17.85
N LEU A 187 12.78 15.67 -18.79
CA LEU A 187 12.77 17.13 -18.72
C LEU A 187 12.04 17.66 -17.48
N ILE A 188 10.88 17.09 -17.13
CA ILE A 188 10.14 17.46 -15.92
C ILE A 188 10.95 17.09 -14.66
N TYR A 189 11.61 15.93 -14.62
CA TYR A 189 12.38 15.50 -13.45
C TYR A 189 13.65 16.34 -13.23
N GLU A 190 14.36 16.74 -14.29
CA GLU A 190 15.50 17.67 -14.17
C GLU A 190 15.04 19.09 -13.77
N HIS A 191 13.88 19.56 -14.25
CA HIS A 191 13.29 20.82 -13.77
C HIS A 191 12.91 20.74 -12.27
N ILE A 192 12.28 19.64 -11.84
CA ILE A 192 11.96 19.37 -10.42
C ILE A 192 13.23 19.38 -9.54
N LEU A 193 14.35 18.86 -10.04
CA LEU A 193 15.63 18.91 -9.33
C LEU A 193 16.19 20.34 -9.25
N ASN A 194 16.00 21.18 -10.27
CA ASN A 194 16.42 22.59 -10.27
C ASN A 194 15.55 23.46 -9.34
N ILE A 195 14.25 23.18 -9.22
CA ILE A 195 13.33 23.91 -8.33
C ILE A 195 13.15 23.26 -6.95
N ILE A 196 14.00 22.30 -6.58
CA ILE A 196 13.80 21.41 -5.43
C ILE A 196 13.55 22.16 -4.11
N ASP A 197 14.19 23.31 -3.92
CA ASP A 197 14.05 24.06 -2.68
C ASP A 197 12.67 24.71 -2.48
N ASN A 198 11.96 24.95 -3.58
CA ASN A 198 10.61 25.53 -3.62
C ASN A 198 9.50 24.47 -3.52
N LEU A 199 9.83 23.18 -3.42
CA LEU A 199 8.86 22.10 -3.31
C LEU A 199 8.34 21.98 -1.87
N ASN A 200 7.01 21.96 -1.70
CA ASN A 200 6.38 21.57 -0.45
C ASN A 200 6.28 20.03 -0.33
N ILE A 201 5.99 19.56 0.89
CA ILE A 201 5.92 18.12 1.20
C ILE A 201 4.83 17.36 0.42
N LEU A 202 3.72 18.01 0.05
CA LEU A 202 2.63 17.36 -0.70
C LEU A 202 3.06 17.11 -2.16
N ASP A 203 3.71 18.08 -2.80
CA ASP A 203 4.23 17.93 -4.17
C ASP A 203 5.32 16.84 -4.21
N ILE A 204 6.23 16.81 -3.22
CA ILE A 204 7.21 15.72 -3.06
C ILE A 204 6.51 14.35 -2.98
N CYS A 205 5.47 14.24 -2.13
CA CYS A 205 4.69 13.01 -1.99
C CYS A 205 4.00 12.60 -3.30
N ILE A 206 3.46 13.55 -4.08
CA ILE A 206 2.81 13.26 -5.36
C ILE A 206 3.83 12.82 -6.41
N ILE A 207 4.95 13.54 -6.57
CA ILE A 207 5.99 13.27 -7.57
C ILE A 207 6.57 11.86 -7.40
N LEU A 208 6.95 11.50 -6.17
CA LEU A 208 7.50 10.16 -5.85
C LEU A 208 6.46 9.06 -6.07
N ASN A 209 5.20 9.30 -5.70
CA ASN A 209 4.11 8.34 -5.85
C ASN A 209 3.75 8.08 -7.34
N THR A 210 3.72 9.13 -8.17
CA THR A 210 3.49 9.01 -9.62
C THR A 210 4.63 8.27 -10.32
N HIS A 211 5.89 8.60 -10.00
CA HIS A 211 7.06 7.91 -10.59
C HIS A 211 7.05 6.41 -10.22
N SER A 212 6.79 6.07 -8.95
CA SER A 212 6.64 4.68 -8.48
C SER A 212 5.53 3.89 -9.17
N LYS A 213 4.50 4.55 -9.71
CA LYS A 213 3.42 3.91 -10.48
C LYS A 213 3.83 3.65 -11.93
N CYS A 214 4.43 4.63 -12.61
CA CYS A 214 4.90 4.49 -14.00
C CYS A 214 5.83 3.27 -14.17
N ILE A 215 6.79 3.09 -13.27
CA ILE A 215 7.72 1.94 -13.28
C ILE A 215 6.97 0.59 -13.31
N ASN A 216 5.93 0.43 -12.50
CA ASN A 216 5.24 -0.86 -12.36
C ASN A 216 4.23 -1.11 -13.49
N ASN A 217 3.67 -0.07 -14.11
CA ASN A 217 2.91 -0.20 -15.36
C ASN A 217 3.80 -0.75 -16.50
N ASN A 218 5.01 -0.21 -16.66
CA ASN A 218 5.96 -0.68 -17.69
C ASN A 218 6.40 -2.14 -17.45
N LYS A 219 6.69 -2.53 -16.20
CA LYS A 219 6.97 -3.94 -15.84
C LYS A 219 5.84 -4.88 -16.23
N ASN A 220 4.58 -4.50 -16.01
CA ASN A 220 3.43 -5.34 -16.33
C ASN A 220 3.22 -5.51 -17.85
N ILE A 221 3.40 -4.43 -18.63
CA ILE A 221 3.31 -4.49 -20.10
C ILE A 221 4.38 -5.42 -20.67
N ASN A 222 5.64 -5.27 -20.24
CA ASN A 222 6.76 -6.08 -20.75
C ASN A 222 6.71 -7.56 -20.30
N ASN A 223 5.86 -7.93 -19.32
CA ASN A 223 5.56 -9.33 -19.01
C ASN A 223 4.53 -9.96 -19.97
N THR A 224 3.81 -9.14 -20.75
CA THR A 224 2.83 -9.60 -21.75
C THR A 224 3.32 -9.47 -23.21
N SER A 225 4.38 -8.70 -23.46
CA SER A 225 5.01 -8.57 -24.77
C SER A 225 6.50 -8.91 -24.70
N ASN A 226 6.96 -9.85 -25.54
CA ASN A 226 8.38 -10.25 -25.67
C ASN A 226 9.23 -9.19 -26.40
N ILE A 227 9.16 -7.93 -25.94
CA ILE A 227 9.85 -6.79 -26.55
C ILE A 227 10.93 -6.29 -25.59
N ASN A 228 12.20 -6.44 -25.99
CA ASN A 228 13.36 -6.01 -25.23
C ASN A 228 13.54 -4.47 -25.26
N SER A 229 12.60 -3.71 -24.69
CA SER A 229 12.67 -2.25 -24.55
C SER A 229 13.57 -1.83 -23.37
N ILE A 230 14.90 -2.00 -23.57
CA ILE A 230 15.94 -1.94 -22.53
C ILE A 230 16.00 -0.60 -21.74
N HIS A 231 15.44 0.50 -22.25
CA HIS A 231 15.56 1.83 -21.65
C HIS A 231 14.38 2.32 -20.78
N SER A 232 13.26 1.58 -20.67
CA SER A 232 12.00 2.11 -20.09
C SER A 232 11.74 1.80 -18.61
N ASN A 233 12.67 1.11 -17.92
CA ASN A 233 12.44 0.49 -16.61
C ASN A 233 13.36 0.98 -15.47
N ASN A 234 14.20 2.00 -15.70
CA ASN A 234 15.14 2.48 -14.69
C ASN A 234 14.49 3.52 -13.75
N ILE A 235 14.57 3.26 -12.44
CA ILE A 235 14.21 4.21 -11.39
C ILE A 235 15.18 5.40 -11.42
N ASN A 236 14.68 6.64 -11.36
CA ASN A 236 15.54 7.81 -11.21
C ASN A 236 16.01 7.94 -9.75
N ILE A 237 17.12 7.26 -9.41
CA ILE A 237 17.69 7.21 -8.06
C ILE A 237 18.06 8.63 -7.57
N ARG A 238 18.63 9.48 -8.43
CA ARG A 238 18.98 10.88 -8.12
C ARG A 238 17.75 11.69 -7.69
N LEU A 239 16.62 11.52 -8.39
CA LEU A 239 15.35 12.16 -8.04
C LEU A 239 14.84 11.68 -6.68
N PHE A 240 14.87 10.37 -6.41
CA PHE A 240 14.47 9.84 -5.10
C PHE A 240 15.37 10.36 -3.98
N GLU A 241 16.69 10.30 -4.14
CA GLU A 241 17.64 10.72 -3.10
C GLU A 241 17.48 12.22 -2.77
N ALA A 242 17.41 13.08 -3.79
CA ALA A 242 17.23 14.51 -3.58
C ALA A 242 15.89 14.84 -2.91
N LEU A 243 14.77 14.32 -3.44
CA LEU A 243 13.43 14.59 -2.90
C LEU A 243 13.22 14.01 -1.50
N LEU A 244 13.83 12.87 -1.17
CA LEU A 244 13.76 12.29 0.16
C LEU A 244 14.61 13.06 1.17
N ASN A 245 15.80 13.54 0.80
CA ASN A 245 16.56 14.44 1.66
C ASN A 245 15.79 15.76 1.89
N LYS A 246 15.20 16.36 0.85
CA LYS A 246 14.31 17.54 0.99
C LYS A 246 13.09 17.25 1.86
N SER A 247 12.48 16.06 1.77
CA SER A 247 11.34 15.70 2.63
C SER A 247 11.66 15.72 4.14
N LEU A 248 12.94 15.52 4.51
CA LEU A 248 13.39 15.58 5.91
C LEU A 248 13.54 17.02 6.43
N THR A 249 13.62 18.05 5.58
CA THR A 249 13.57 19.44 6.06
C THR A 249 12.18 19.81 6.60
N PHE A 250 11.14 19.05 6.21
CA PHE A 250 9.76 19.20 6.68
C PHE A 250 9.41 18.28 7.88
N TYR A 251 10.42 17.82 8.65
CA TYR A 251 10.26 16.75 9.65
C TYR A 251 9.11 16.98 10.66
N THR A 252 8.90 18.24 11.08
CA THR A 252 7.87 18.63 12.04
C THR A 252 6.47 18.74 11.42
N GLN A 253 6.34 18.92 10.10
CA GLN A 253 5.05 18.92 9.40
C GLN A 253 4.64 17.53 8.89
N LEU A 254 5.54 16.53 8.89
CA LEU A 254 5.22 15.16 8.51
C LEU A 254 4.12 14.57 9.41
N ASN A 255 2.96 14.26 8.83
CA ASN A 255 1.88 13.50 9.47
C ASN A 255 1.89 12.03 8.98
N GLU A 256 0.99 11.19 9.50
CA GLU A 256 0.94 9.77 9.16
C GLU A 256 0.63 9.50 7.68
N GLN A 257 -0.11 10.40 7.01
CA GLN A 257 -0.42 10.29 5.59
C GLN A 257 0.82 10.56 4.73
N CYS A 258 1.57 11.63 5.01
CA CYS A 258 2.85 11.91 4.36
C CYS A 258 3.82 10.75 4.55
N ILE A 259 3.98 10.27 5.80
CA ILE A 259 4.79 9.09 6.13
C ILE A 259 4.34 7.86 5.35
N GLY A 260 3.03 7.60 5.30
CA GLY A 260 2.44 6.52 4.51
C GLY A 260 2.76 6.62 3.03
N SER A 261 2.60 7.80 2.41
CA SER A 261 2.87 8.02 0.98
C SER A 261 4.36 7.86 0.63
N LEU A 262 5.25 8.38 1.48
CA LEU A 262 6.70 8.29 1.31
C LEU A 262 7.18 6.84 1.41
N LEU A 263 6.79 6.13 2.49
CA LEU A 263 7.12 4.72 2.70
C LEU A 263 6.50 3.83 1.61
N TRP A 264 5.27 4.12 1.15
CA TRP A 264 4.63 3.44 0.03
C TRP A 264 5.44 3.62 -1.26
N SER A 265 5.86 4.85 -1.57
CA SER A 265 6.57 5.18 -2.81
C SER A 265 7.93 4.48 -2.88
N ILE A 266 8.73 4.59 -1.81
CA ILE A 266 10.02 3.90 -1.65
C ILE A 266 9.84 2.37 -1.80
N SER A 267 8.76 1.84 -1.20
CA SER A 267 8.43 0.41 -1.23
C SER A 267 7.84 -0.12 -2.54
N HIS A 268 7.52 0.76 -3.49
CA HIS A 268 7.10 0.41 -4.86
C HIS A 268 8.18 0.66 -5.90
N ALA A 269 9.14 1.54 -5.60
CA ALA A 269 10.39 1.73 -6.35
C ALA A 269 11.49 0.72 -5.98
N GLU A 270 11.25 -0.20 -5.05
CA GLU A 270 12.21 -1.23 -4.60
C GLU A 270 13.51 -0.62 -4.00
N ILE A 271 13.39 0.53 -3.32
CA ILE A 271 14.53 1.29 -2.75
C ILE A 271 14.78 0.93 -1.28
N LYS A 272 16.06 0.79 -0.91
CA LYS A 272 16.60 0.30 0.37
C LYS A 272 17.13 1.45 1.24
N ALA A 273 16.24 2.20 1.88
CA ALA A 273 16.58 3.36 2.73
C ALA A 273 16.37 3.13 4.25
N GLU A 274 17.17 2.29 4.93
CA GLU A 274 16.91 1.92 6.35
C GLU A 274 17.02 3.10 7.32
N LYS A 275 18.01 3.98 7.14
CA LYS A 275 18.14 5.24 7.89
C LYS A 275 16.91 6.15 7.72
N TYR A 276 16.29 6.17 6.53
CA TYR A 276 15.12 7.03 6.26
C TYR A 276 13.91 6.49 7.00
N PHE A 277 13.73 5.17 6.93
CA PHE A 277 12.70 4.44 7.64
C PHE A 277 12.81 4.64 9.16
N SER A 278 14.02 4.69 9.75
CA SER A 278 14.15 4.97 11.18
C SER A 278 13.74 6.40 11.56
N LEU A 279 14.10 7.41 10.75
CA LEU A 279 13.66 8.79 10.99
C LEU A 279 12.13 8.93 10.89
N LEU A 280 11.49 8.27 9.91
CA LEU A 280 10.04 8.28 9.77
C LEU A 280 9.33 7.47 10.88
N ALA A 281 9.93 6.38 11.38
CA ALA A 281 9.40 5.63 12.51
C ALA A 281 9.39 6.49 13.79
N ARG A 282 10.50 7.19 14.03
CA ARG A 282 10.66 8.14 15.15
C ARG A 282 9.62 9.26 15.09
N ARG A 283 9.40 9.84 13.90
CA ARG A 283 8.37 10.87 13.70
C ARG A 283 6.96 10.32 13.93
N LEU A 284 6.65 9.16 13.36
CA LEU A 284 5.37 8.49 13.54
C LEU A 284 5.09 8.20 15.02
N ARG A 285 6.10 7.80 15.78
CA ARG A 285 6.00 7.53 17.22
C ARG A 285 5.62 8.80 17.99
N ILE A 286 6.23 9.94 17.66
CA ILE A 286 5.88 11.26 18.25
C ILE A 286 4.42 11.64 17.90
N VAL A 287 4.02 11.55 16.63
CA VAL A 287 2.66 11.91 16.18
C VAL A 287 1.58 11.02 16.78
N MET A 288 1.86 9.72 16.95
CA MET A 288 0.94 8.80 17.61
C MET A 288 0.87 9.03 19.14
N TYR A 289 1.99 9.36 19.78
CA TYR A 289 2.02 9.66 21.22
C TYR A 289 1.13 10.86 21.57
N THR A 290 1.29 11.98 20.86
CA THR A 290 0.48 13.19 21.11
C THR A 290 -1.00 12.96 20.85
N LYS A 291 -1.36 12.19 19.81
CA LYS A 291 -2.77 11.80 19.54
C LYS A 291 -3.34 10.86 20.61
N LEU A 292 -2.56 9.90 21.11
CA LEU A 292 -3.05 8.97 22.14
C LEU A 292 -3.17 9.61 23.54
N ILE A 293 -2.43 10.69 23.81
CA ILE A 293 -2.69 11.59 24.96
C ILE A 293 -3.97 12.39 24.73
N ALA A 294 -4.15 13.01 23.56
CA ALA A 294 -5.35 13.79 23.24
C ALA A 294 -6.64 12.94 23.25
N ASP A 295 -6.56 11.67 22.83
CA ASP A 295 -7.61 10.67 22.93
C ASP A 295 -7.88 10.18 24.38
N GLY A 296 -7.11 10.63 25.38
CA GLY A 296 -7.19 10.17 26.78
C GLY A 296 -6.75 8.72 27.03
N LYS A 297 -6.14 8.07 26.03
CA LYS A 297 -5.76 6.63 26.06
C LYS A 297 -4.44 6.36 26.77
N ILE A 298 -3.61 7.39 26.93
CA ILE A 298 -2.33 7.35 27.62
C ILE A 298 -2.26 8.57 28.55
N VAL A 299 -1.95 8.35 29.83
CA VAL A 299 -1.76 9.43 30.81
C VAL A 299 -0.40 10.07 30.55
N ASN A 300 -0.36 11.39 30.35
CA ASN A 300 0.91 12.08 30.24
C ASN A 300 1.63 12.08 31.61
N GLU A 301 2.92 11.74 31.66
CA GLU A 301 3.62 11.67 32.96
C GLU A 301 4.01 13.05 33.50
N ASP A 302 4.17 14.05 32.62
CA ASP A 302 4.56 15.42 32.95
C ASP A 302 3.62 16.11 33.95
N THR A 303 2.35 15.68 34.07
CA THR A 303 1.36 16.28 35.01
C THR A 303 1.41 15.72 36.43
N LYS A 304 2.34 14.79 36.72
CA LYS A 304 2.45 14.10 38.03
C LYS A 304 3.43 14.73 39.02
N GLU A 305 4.27 15.69 38.59
CA GLU A 305 5.17 16.39 39.52
C GLU A 305 4.48 17.61 40.16
N ASP A 306 3.67 18.37 39.42
CA ASP A 306 2.94 19.54 39.94
C ASP A 306 1.77 19.18 40.89
N ASN A 307 1.17 18.00 40.75
CA ASN A 307 0.00 17.59 41.55
C ASN A 307 0.36 16.83 42.85
N LYS A 308 1.46 17.23 43.52
CA LYS A 308 1.96 16.59 44.75
C LYS A 308 1.83 17.43 46.03
N THR A 309 0.94 18.42 46.06
CA THR A 309 0.63 19.21 47.27
C THR A 309 -0.84 19.63 47.36
N LYS A 310 -1.73 18.68 47.70
CA LYS A 310 -2.98 18.86 48.49
C LYS A 310 -3.81 17.57 48.53
N GLU A 311 -3.61 16.75 49.56
CA GLU A 311 -4.71 16.21 50.38
C GLU A 311 -4.13 15.44 51.59
N ASP A 312 -4.13 16.09 52.75
CA ASP A 312 -3.97 15.42 54.03
C ASP A 312 -4.73 16.23 55.10
N ASN A 313 -5.94 15.78 55.47
CA ASN A 313 -6.63 16.18 56.71
C ASN A 313 -7.96 15.43 56.94
N LYS A 314 -7.89 14.23 57.52
CA LYS A 314 -8.80 13.79 58.61
C LYS A 314 -8.30 12.50 59.28
N LYS A 315 -7.78 12.65 60.50
CA LYS A 315 -7.47 11.54 61.40
C LYS A 315 -8.67 11.19 62.28
N LYS A 316 -8.83 9.88 62.53
CA LYS A 316 -9.25 9.21 63.78
C LYS A 316 -9.43 7.72 63.46
N GLU A 317 -9.10 6.73 64.28
CA GLU A 317 -8.12 6.47 65.35
C GLU A 317 -8.42 5.01 65.81
N ASP A 318 -7.48 4.37 66.49
CA ASP A 318 -7.64 3.13 67.30
C ASP A 318 -8.11 1.81 66.65
N ASN A 319 -7.14 0.90 66.40
CA ASN A 319 -6.69 0.00 67.49
C ASN A 319 -5.34 -0.70 67.24
N LYS A 320 -4.82 -1.41 68.27
CA LYS A 320 -3.41 -1.83 68.44
C LYS A 320 -3.13 -3.31 68.15
N THR A 321 -1.96 -3.59 67.53
CA THR A 321 -0.85 -4.48 68.00
C THR A 321 0.30 -4.40 66.98
N LYS A 322 1.57 -4.12 67.37
CA LYS A 322 2.66 -5.06 67.76
C LYS A 322 2.97 -6.13 66.67
N GLU A 323 4.22 -6.42 66.26
CA GLU A 323 5.53 -6.10 66.88
C GLU A 323 6.73 -6.12 65.87
N ASP A 324 7.78 -5.35 66.17
CA ASP A 324 9.23 -5.44 65.81
C ASP A 324 9.72 -5.91 64.40
N ASN A 325 10.68 -5.23 63.73
CA ASN A 325 12.04 -4.97 64.24
C ASN A 325 12.86 -3.82 63.55
N LYS A 326 13.98 -3.42 64.17
CA LYS A 326 14.92 -2.30 63.83
C LYS A 326 15.75 -2.56 62.54
N LYS A 327 16.46 -1.62 61.86
CA LYS A 327 17.20 -0.35 62.19
C LYS A 327 17.07 0.67 61.01
N LYS A 328 17.16 2.02 61.11
CA LYS A 328 18.19 2.97 61.67
C LYS A 328 19.54 2.96 60.89
N GLU A 329 20.27 4.04 60.57
CA GLU A 329 20.36 5.51 60.93
C GLU A 329 21.19 6.25 59.81
N ASP A 330 21.31 7.58 59.60
CA ASP A 330 20.65 8.87 59.98
C ASP A 330 21.16 10.04 59.06
N ASN A 331 20.60 11.27 59.18
CA ASN A 331 21.08 12.65 58.80
C ASN A 331 20.38 13.35 57.59
N LYS A 332 19.68 14.51 57.72
CA LYS A 332 19.96 15.89 58.26
C LYS A 332 20.73 16.78 57.26
N LYS A 333 20.43 18.06 56.95
CA LYS A 333 19.47 19.13 57.40
C LYS A 333 18.87 19.85 56.15
N ASP A 334 17.78 20.63 56.13
CA ASP A 334 17.44 21.94 56.77
C ASP A 334 18.46 23.07 56.46
N GLU A 335 18.11 24.34 56.16
CA GLU A 335 16.88 25.13 56.44
C GLU A 335 16.82 26.43 55.55
N ASP A 336 15.67 27.13 55.50
CA ASP A 336 15.52 28.61 55.31
C ASP A 336 15.82 29.32 53.93
N ASN A 337 15.25 30.50 53.55
CA ASN A 337 14.28 31.43 54.17
C ASN A 337 13.59 32.42 53.14
N LYS A 338 12.46 33.07 53.51
CA LYS A 338 11.83 34.33 52.96
C LYS A 338 11.29 34.38 51.49
N LYS A 339 10.35 35.26 51.09
CA LYS A 339 9.13 35.91 51.66
C LYS A 339 8.42 36.72 50.54
N GLU A 340 7.09 36.90 50.62
CA GLU A 340 6.19 38.05 50.26
C GLU A 340 6.62 39.17 49.23
N GLU A 341 5.74 39.90 48.51
CA GLU A 341 4.33 40.27 48.74
C GLU A 341 3.58 40.77 47.44
N ASP A 342 2.25 40.63 47.42
CA ASP A 342 1.13 41.36 46.75
C ASP A 342 1.35 42.32 45.53
N ASN A 343 0.44 42.37 44.53
CA ASN A 343 -0.87 43.06 44.65
C ASN A 343 -1.84 42.90 43.45
N LYS A 344 -3.16 42.78 43.74
CA LYS A 344 -4.36 43.33 43.00
C LYS A 344 -4.73 42.76 41.61
N LYS A 345 -6.01 42.67 41.17
CA LYS A 345 -7.35 42.76 41.83
C LYS A 345 -8.45 42.19 40.91
N ASP A 346 -9.61 41.85 41.50
CA ASP A 346 -11.04 41.77 41.05
C ASP A 346 -11.40 41.63 39.53
N GLU A 347 -12.50 41.03 39.07
CA GLU A 347 -13.76 40.43 39.62
C GLU A 347 -14.31 39.46 38.51
N ASP A 348 -15.46 38.76 38.43
CA ASP A 348 -16.77 38.50 39.11
C ASP A 348 -17.32 37.17 38.43
N ASN A 349 -18.41 36.42 38.70
CA ASN A 349 -19.54 36.34 39.64
C ASN A 349 -20.14 34.90 39.62
N LYS A 350 -21.00 34.54 40.60
CA LYS A 350 -21.98 33.40 40.67
C LYS A 350 -21.47 31.95 40.46
N LYS A 351 -21.74 30.97 41.35
CA LYS A 351 -23.02 30.41 41.86
C LYS A 351 -23.81 29.65 40.77
N GLU A 352 -24.40 28.48 41.01
CA GLU A 352 -24.71 27.80 42.29
C GLU A 352 -24.69 26.25 42.16
N GLU A 353 -24.82 25.51 43.27
CA GLU A 353 -24.91 24.04 43.31
C GLU A 353 -26.34 23.54 43.07
N ASP A 354 -26.55 22.28 42.68
CA ASP A 354 -27.41 21.40 43.49
C ASP A 354 -27.21 19.87 43.29
N ASN A 355 -27.71 19.14 44.28
CA ASN A 355 -27.40 17.80 44.80
C ASN A 355 -27.55 16.53 43.93
N LYS A 356 -26.90 15.46 44.42
CA LYS A 356 -27.14 14.04 44.09
C LYS A 356 -28.21 13.42 44.98
N THR A 357 -28.90 12.38 44.49
CA THR A 357 -29.18 11.07 45.17
C THR A 357 -29.95 10.17 44.18
N LYS A 358 -30.01 8.83 44.29
CA LYS A 358 -29.67 7.90 45.39
C LYS A 358 -29.10 6.58 44.84
N GLU A 359 -28.71 5.67 45.72
CA GLU A 359 -28.12 4.37 45.41
C GLU A 359 -29.16 3.27 45.12
N ASP A 360 -28.71 2.16 44.52
CA ASP A 360 -28.99 0.82 45.06
C ASP A 360 -27.90 -0.19 44.63
N ASN A 361 -27.64 -1.21 45.45
CA ASN A 361 -26.59 -2.22 45.24
C ASN A 361 -27.17 -3.64 45.28
N LEU A 362 -26.68 -4.57 44.43
CA LEU A 362 -26.31 -5.96 44.81
C LEU A 362 -25.73 -6.81 43.65
N HIS A 363 -25.20 -7.99 44.02
CA HIS A 363 -24.59 -9.07 43.24
C HIS A 363 -25.33 -9.50 41.94
N ASN A 364 -24.73 -10.23 40.99
CA ASN A 364 -23.57 -11.15 41.11
C ASN A 364 -22.70 -11.21 39.83
N GLY A 365 -21.54 -11.89 39.88
CA GLY A 365 -20.48 -11.77 38.89
C GLY A 365 -20.56 -12.66 37.63
N ASN A 366 -20.16 -12.08 36.50
CA ASN A 366 -19.43 -12.75 35.40
C ASN A 366 -18.76 -11.68 34.52
N VAL A 367 -17.43 -11.71 34.35
CA VAL A 367 -16.70 -10.67 33.59
C VAL A 367 -16.72 -10.97 32.10
N GLN A 368 -17.87 -10.75 31.47
CA GLN A 368 -18.01 -10.73 30.02
C GLN A 368 -17.50 -9.39 29.49
N THR A 369 -16.34 -9.35 28.83
CA THR A 369 -15.82 -8.13 28.20
C THR A 369 -16.67 -7.76 26.99
N HIS A 370 -17.61 -6.83 27.18
CA HIS A 370 -18.38 -6.24 26.07
C HIS A 370 -17.44 -5.55 25.08
N ILE A 371 -17.58 -5.92 23.81
CA ILE A 371 -16.94 -5.24 22.68
C ILE A 371 -18.08 -4.54 21.93
N ASP A 372 -18.16 -3.22 22.03
CA ASP A 372 -19.20 -2.46 21.33
C ASP A 372 -18.87 -2.35 19.83
N LEU A 373 -19.85 -2.72 19.00
CA LEU A 373 -19.72 -2.79 17.53
C LEU A 373 -20.36 -1.58 16.85
N PRO A 374 -19.62 -0.82 16.02
CA PRO A 374 -20.21 0.02 14.99
C PRO A 374 -20.88 -0.85 13.91
N GLN A 375 -22.09 -0.47 13.48
CA GLN A 375 -22.75 -1.11 12.34
C GLN A 375 -22.22 -0.56 11.01
N CYS A 376 -21.51 -1.38 10.24
CA CYS A 376 -21.09 -1.03 8.88
C CYS A 376 -22.14 -1.50 7.86
N TYR A 377 -22.75 -0.57 7.13
CA TYR A 377 -23.71 -0.89 6.07
C TYR A 377 -23.04 -1.48 4.82
N ASN A 378 -23.69 -2.48 4.22
CA ASN A 378 -23.26 -3.10 2.97
C ASN A 378 -23.32 -2.10 1.80
N ASN A 379 -22.21 -1.93 1.07
CA ASN A 379 -22.21 -1.25 -0.22
C ASN A 379 -21.31 -2.01 -1.23
N ASN A 380 -21.90 -3.03 -1.85
CA ASN A 380 -21.22 -3.89 -2.83
C ASN A 380 -21.10 -3.20 -4.19
N ASN A 381 -20.05 -2.38 -4.40
CA ASN A 381 -19.49 -2.07 -5.74
C ASN A 381 -18.14 -1.32 -5.69
N ILE A 382 -17.21 -1.72 -4.81
CA ILE A 382 -15.82 -1.22 -4.81
C ILE A 382 -14.87 -2.41 -4.65
N LEU A 383 -13.88 -2.55 -5.54
CA LEU A 383 -12.80 -3.53 -5.37
C LEU A 383 -11.42 -3.07 -5.85
N ASP A 384 -11.31 -2.27 -6.91
CA ASP A 384 -10.00 -1.84 -7.46
C ASP A 384 -9.48 -0.48 -6.95
N ASN A 385 -10.28 0.28 -6.19
CA ASN A 385 -10.02 1.71 -5.89
C ASN A 385 -9.60 2.02 -4.42
N ILE A 386 -9.26 1.01 -3.62
CA ILE A 386 -9.01 1.21 -2.16
C ILE A 386 -7.76 2.08 -1.88
N TYR A 387 -6.76 2.07 -2.75
CA TYR A 387 -5.52 2.86 -2.59
C TYR A 387 -5.50 4.22 -3.32
N THR A 388 -6.55 4.57 -4.07
CA THR A 388 -6.65 5.88 -4.76
C THR A 388 -7.39 6.90 -3.92
N ASN A 389 -8.58 6.55 -3.41
CA ASN A 389 -9.57 7.54 -3.02
C ASN A 389 -9.26 8.29 -1.70
N ASN A 390 -8.43 7.71 -0.82
CA ASN A 390 -8.02 8.37 0.44
C ASN A 390 -7.03 9.54 0.23
N TYR A 391 -6.57 9.78 -1.01
CA TYR A 391 -5.85 11.00 -1.43
C TYR A 391 -6.62 11.80 -2.50
N GLU A 392 -7.93 11.57 -2.65
CA GLU A 392 -8.81 12.28 -3.60
C GLU A 392 -9.91 13.11 -2.91
N HIS A 393 -9.98 13.07 -1.58
CA HIS A 393 -10.76 14.00 -0.76
C HIS A 393 -9.83 15.04 -0.12
N ASP A 394 -9.37 16.01 -0.91
CA ASP A 394 -8.79 17.26 -0.41
C ASP A 394 -9.58 18.45 -0.99
N ASN A 395 -9.80 19.47 -0.15
CA ASN A 395 -10.66 20.60 -0.48
C ASN A 395 -9.92 21.63 -1.35
N TYR A 396 -10.05 21.53 -2.67
CA TYR A 396 -9.63 22.58 -3.60
C TYR A 396 -10.69 23.69 -3.69
N GLN A 397 -10.75 24.55 -2.68
CA GLN A 397 -11.41 25.86 -2.80
C GLN A 397 -10.36 26.92 -3.14
N LEU A 398 -10.63 27.70 -4.19
CA LEU A 398 -9.89 28.92 -4.50
C LEU A 398 -10.28 30.01 -3.50
N HIS A 399 -9.32 30.48 -2.71
CA HIS A 399 -9.40 31.82 -2.14
C HIS A 399 -8.84 32.82 -3.16
N ASN A 400 -9.64 33.84 -3.47
CA ASN A 400 -9.20 35.00 -4.24
C ASN A 400 -8.84 36.09 -3.24
N ASP A 401 -7.56 36.27 -2.96
CA ASP A 401 -7.10 37.41 -2.17
C ASP A 401 -7.12 38.67 -3.05
N SER A 402 -8.07 39.57 -2.79
CA SER A 402 -8.14 40.87 -3.45
C SER A 402 -7.11 41.82 -2.85
N TYR A 403 -6.22 42.34 -3.68
CA TYR A 403 -5.20 43.31 -3.28
C TYR A 403 -5.76 44.50 -2.48
N ASN A 404 -5.23 44.68 -1.26
CA ASN A 404 -4.91 45.97 -0.67
C ASN A 404 -3.80 45.77 0.38
N THR A 405 -2.86 46.70 0.46
CA THR A 405 -1.66 46.68 1.30
C THR A 405 -1.69 47.86 2.29
N PRO A 406 -0.74 47.95 3.26
CA PRO A 406 -0.11 46.88 4.04
C PRO A 406 -0.29 47.11 5.56
N SER A 407 -0.02 46.08 6.38
CA SER A 407 0.24 46.27 7.82
C SER A 407 1.19 45.19 8.33
N ASP A 408 2.39 45.59 8.75
CA ASP A 408 3.42 44.65 9.22
C ASP A 408 3.05 44.05 10.59
N ASN A 409 2.84 42.74 10.64
CA ASN A 409 2.78 41.98 11.89
C ASN A 409 3.27 40.53 11.66
N PRO A 410 4.47 40.13 12.15
CA PRO A 410 5.18 38.95 11.65
C PRO A 410 4.75 37.59 12.25
N ASN A 411 3.60 37.51 12.95
CA ASN A 411 3.26 36.34 13.76
C ASN A 411 2.22 35.37 13.17
N ASP A 412 1.44 35.73 12.15
CA ASP A 412 0.42 34.85 11.56
C ASP A 412 0.96 34.03 10.37
N HIS A 413 1.75 32.99 10.68
CA HIS A 413 2.20 32.01 9.70
C HIS A 413 1.54 30.63 9.88
N CYS A 414 0.97 30.14 8.77
CA CYS A 414 0.48 28.77 8.55
C CYS A 414 -0.75 28.34 9.38
N ASN A 415 -1.95 28.62 8.84
CA ASN A 415 -3.18 27.90 9.20
C ASN A 415 -2.96 26.37 9.22
N PRO A 416 -3.40 25.65 10.27
CA PRO A 416 -3.27 24.20 10.32
C PRO A 416 -4.13 23.52 9.25
N LEU A 417 -3.62 22.43 8.67
CA LEU A 417 -4.35 21.63 7.68
C LEU A 417 -5.70 21.17 8.24
N ASN A 418 -6.77 21.48 7.49
CA ASN A 418 -8.14 21.54 8.01
C ASN A 418 -8.64 20.17 8.53
N ASN A 419 -9.07 20.14 9.79
CA ASN A 419 -9.38 18.92 10.59
C ASN A 419 -10.58 18.09 10.10
N HIS A 420 -11.28 18.48 9.02
CA HIS A 420 -12.53 17.84 8.58
C HIS A 420 -12.37 16.62 7.66
N ASN A 421 -11.15 16.19 7.33
CA ASN A 421 -10.89 14.95 6.60
C ASN A 421 -10.30 13.87 7.53
N THR A 422 -11.16 13.15 8.26
CA THR A 422 -10.76 12.10 9.22
C THR A 422 -10.30 10.81 8.53
N CYS A 423 -9.18 10.87 7.82
CA CYS A 423 -8.46 9.68 7.38
C CYS A 423 -7.83 8.99 8.59
N HIS A 424 -8.62 8.07 9.17
CA HIS A 424 -8.28 7.25 10.32
C HIS A 424 -6.89 6.62 10.20
N HIS A 425 -6.01 6.92 11.17
CA HIS A 425 -4.63 6.39 11.25
C HIS A 425 -4.62 4.86 11.25
N GLU A 426 -5.69 4.28 11.78
CA GLU A 426 -6.06 2.87 11.77
C GLU A 426 -5.94 2.21 10.37
N ASN A 427 -6.16 2.95 9.29
CA ASN A 427 -6.02 2.47 7.91
C ASN A 427 -4.57 2.54 7.37
N VAL A 428 -3.75 3.45 7.90
CA VAL A 428 -2.41 3.74 7.34
C VAL A 428 -1.33 2.89 8.02
N ILE A 429 -1.44 2.67 9.33
CA ILE A 429 -0.45 1.92 10.12
C ILE A 429 -0.16 0.50 9.58
N PRO A 430 -1.14 -0.32 9.13
CA PRO A 430 -0.86 -1.64 8.55
C PRO A 430 0.02 -1.58 7.30
N SER A 431 -0.22 -0.59 6.43
CA SER A 431 0.56 -0.37 5.20
C SER A 431 1.98 0.12 5.52
N ILE A 432 2.13 0.94 6.58
CA ILE A 432 3.41 1.34 7.13
C ILE A 432 4.18 0.11 7.65
N ILE A 433 3.58 -0.69 8.55
CA ILE A 433 4.18 -1.92 9.12
C ILE A 433 4.62 -2.89 8.01
N TYR A 434 3.79 -3.09 6.99
CA TYR A 434 4.12 -3.89 5.80
C TYR A 434 5.33 -3.34 5.03
N SER A 435 5.49 -2.02 4.96
CA SER A 435 6.63 -1.36 4.30
C SER A 435 7.93 -1.63 5.04
N TYR A 436 7.97 -1.57 6.38
CA TYR A 436 9.15 -2.01 7.16
C TYR A 436 9.45 -3.51 6.97
N GLY A 437 8.42 -4.35 6.84
CA GLY A 437 8.58 -5.77 6.49
C GLY A 437 9.21 -5.97 5.11
N LYS A 438 8.76 -5.21 4.10
CA LYS A 438 9.38 -5.18 2.75
C LYS A 438 10.84 -4.74 2.80
N GLN A 439 11.12 -3.67 3.55
CA GLN A 439 12.41 -3.01 3.65
C GLN A 439 13.54 -3.93 4.10
N ARG A 440 13.24 -4.91 4.97
CA ARG A 440 14.21 -5.90 5.45
C ARG A 440 14.55 -7.01 4.44
N VAL A 441 13.81 -7.14 3.32
CA VAL A 441 13.86 -8.36 2.46
C VAL A 441 13.91 -8.11 0.95
N TYR A 442 13.14 -7.18 0.38
CA TYR A 442 12.84 -7.18 -1.08
C TYR A 442 13.42 -6.03 -1.90
N MET A 443 14.09 -5.07 -1.27
CA MET A 443 14.60 -3.87 -1.94
C MET A 443 15.97 -4.10 -2.59
N LYS A 444 16.23 -3.43 -3.72
CA LYS A 444 17.41 -3.60 -4.58
C LYS A 444 18.26 -2.34 -4.69
N HIS A 445 17.63 -1.17 -4.78
CA HIS A 445 18.30 0.09 -5.11
C HIS A 445 18.67 0.83 -3.83
N HIS A 446 19.94 1.15 -3.63
CA HIS A 446 20.37 1.96 -2.49
C HIS A 446 20.22 3.45 -2.80
N ILE A 447 19.95 4.24 -1.76
CA ILE A 447 20.11 5.70 -1.71
C ILE A 447 20.84 6.02 -0.41
N ASP A 448 21.59 7.12 -0.41
CA ASP A 448 22.12 7.70 0.82
C ASP A 448 21.24 8.83 1.35
N ILE A 449 21.57 9.27 2.56
CA ILE A 449 20.87 10.34 3.28
C ILE A 449 21.92 11.24 3.87
N ASP A 450 21.69 12.54 3.80
CA ASP A 450 22.54 13.54 4.44
C ASP A 450 22.73 13.19 5.92
N LYS A 451 24.00 12.93 6.26
CA LYS A 451 24.46 12.54 7.59
C LYS A 451 24.22 13.66 8.62
N ASN A 452 24.28 14.91 8.21
CA ASN A 452 24.05 16.08 9.04
C ASN A 452 22.56 16.21 9.36
N ILE A 453 21.68 16.08 8.35
CA ILE A 453 20.22 16.06 8.54
C ILE A 453 19.82 14.88 9.45
N TYR A 454 20.35 13.68 9.20
CA TYR A 454 20.10 12.50 10.04
C TYR A 454 20.53 12.74 11.51
N ASN A 455 21.76 13.21 11.74
CA ASN A 455 22.27 13.46 13.08
C ASN A 455 21.47 14.56 13.80
N HIS A 456 21.15 15.65 13.10
CA HIS A 456 20.33 16.73 13.64
C HIS A 456 18.95 16.21 14.09
N ILE A 457 18.25 15.43 13.27
CA ILE A 457 16.93 14.90 13.62
C ILE A 457 17.00 13.92 14.81
N ILE A 458 18.00 13.03 14.85
CA ILE A 458 18.16 12.10 15.98
C ILE A 458 18.39 12.84 17.30
N ASN A 459 19.21 13.89 17.28
CA ASN A 459 19.57 14.66 18.47
C ASN A 459 18.45 15.62 18.92
N SER A 460 17.83 16.35 18.00
CA SER A 460 16.85 17.41 18.30
C SER A 460 15.44 16.89 18.65
N TYR A 461 15.12 15.64 18.33
CA TYR A 461 13.81 15.03 18.61
C TYR A 461 13.96 13.75 19.44
N PRO A 462 14.20 13.84 20.77
CA PRO A 462 14.14 12.68 21.66
C PRO A 462 12.73 12.07 21.70
N VAL A 463 12.61 10.81 22.18
CA VAL A 463 11.31 10.14 22.33
C VAL A 463 11.28 9.30 23.61
N TYR A 464 10.21 9.45 24.39
CA TYR A 464 10.03 8.82 25.70
C TYR A 464 9.64 7.34 25.61
N ASP A 465 10.28 6.47 26.39
CA ASP A 465 10.00 5.02 26.43
C ASP A 465 8.89 4.61 27.42
N ASN A 466 8.51 5.48 28.36
CA ASN A 466 7.81 5.17 29.62
C ASN A 466 6.29 4.87 29.55
N ILE A 467 5.78 4.20 28.51
CA ILE A 467 4.32 3.98 28.38
C ILE A 467 3.83 2.75 29.17
N HIS A 468 4.74 1.83 29.58
CA HIS A 468 4.39 0.64 30.35
C HIS A 468 5.38 0.35 31.50
N ASN A 469 5.07 0.84 32.70
CA ASN A 469 5.74 0.49 33.96
C ASN A 469 5.33 -0.90 34.52
N LYS A 470 4.99 -1.86 33.65
CA LYS A 470 4.69 -3.26 34.01
C LYS A 470 5.32 -4.22 32.99
N PRO A 471 5.88 -5.38 33.43
CA PRO A 471 6.45 -6.35 32.52
C PRO A 471 5.35 -7.03 31.69
N VAL A 472 5.46 -6.93 30.37
CA VAL A 472 4.54 -7.57 29.40
C VAL A 472 5.21 -8.82 28.84
N GLU A 473 4.51 -9.95 28.79
CA GLU A 473 5.02 -11.18 28.18
C GLU A 473 5.23 -10.97 26.67
N LYS A 474 6.46 -11.19 26.20
CA LYS A 474 6.88 -10.92 24.82
C LYS A 474 7.37 -12.19 24.13
N ILE A 475 6.85 -12.46 22.94
CA ILE A 475 7.21 -13.61 22.10
C ILE A 475 8.07 -13.10 20.93
N TYR A 476 9.15 -13.81 20.58
CA TYR A 476 10.07 -13.37 19.51
C TYR A 476 9.66 -13.90 18.13
N MET A 477 9.05 -13.04 17.29
CA MET A 477 8.74 -13.36 15.90
C MET A 477 10.02 -13.40 15.06
N PHE A 478 10.12 -14.36 14.15
CA PHE A 478 11.18 -14.44 13.14
C PHE A 478 10.68 -15.12 11.86
N ASP A 479 11.35 -14.85 10.75
CA ASP A 479 10.92 -15.30 9.42
C ASP A 479 11.14 -16.80 9.21
N PHE A 480 10.10 -17.61 9.45
CA PHE A 480 10.20 -19.07 9.41
C PHE A 480 10.59 -19.63 8.02
N SER A 481 10.26 -18.93 6.93
CA SER A 481 10.60 -19.40 5.57
C SER A 481 12.11 -19.54 5.34
N LYS A 482 12.95 -18.80 6.09
CA LYS A 482 14.42 -18.90 6.04
C LYS A 482 14.96 -20.21 6.64
N LYS A 483 14.17 -20.90 7.47
CA LYS A 483 14.48 -22.24 7.97
C LYS A 483 14.08 -23.28 6.92
N PHE A 484 12.82 -23.30 6.50
CA PHE A 484 12.30 -24.23 5.49
C PHE A 484 13.13 -24.25 4.19
N LEU A 485 13.53 -23.07 3.67
CA LEU A 485 14.36 -22.97 2.47
C LEU A 485 15.78 -23.54 2.64
N ARG A 486 16.34 -23.55 3.85
CA ARG A 486 17.61 -24.24 4.13
C ARG A 486 17.41 -25.75 4.20
N ASP A 487 16.34 -26.18 4.83
CA ASP A 487 16.09 -27.59 5.15
C ASP A 487 15.64 -28.39 3.88
N GLN A 488 15.14 -27.72 2.84
CA GLN A 488 14.77 -28.33 1.54
C GLN A 488 15.61 -27.85 0.33
N ASN A 489 16.78 -27.23 0.58
CA ASN A 489 17.56 -26.45 -0.40
C ASN A 489 17.73 -27.12 -1.79
N ILE A 490 16.92 -26.72 -2.77
CA ILE A 490 16.78 -27.43 -4.07
C ILE A 490 18.07 -27.47 -4.90
N PHE A 491 19.02 -26.57 -4.63
CA PHE A 491 20.28 -26.41 -5.36
C PHE A 491 21.51 -26.96 -4.63
N ASN A 492 21.35 -27.53 -3.42
CA ASN A 492 22.44 -28.22 -2.71
C ASN A 492 22.20 -29.73 -2.74
N ASN A 493 22.92 -30.46 -3.60
CA ASN A 493 23.07 -31.91 -3.49
C ASN A 493 24.40 -32.41 -4.09
N VAL A 494 25.51 -31.82 -3.63
CA VAL A 494 26.88 -32.36 -3.78
C VAL A 494 27.61 -32.08 -2.46
N VAL A 495 28.55 -32.95 -2.08
CA VAL A 495 29.29 -32.93 -0.79
C VAL A 495 28.41 -33.26 0.43
N ASN A 496 27.76 -34.42 0.38
CA ASN A 496 27.79 -35.30 1.54
C ASN A 496 29.16 -36.02 1.51
N ASN A 497 30.18 -35.40 2.10
CA ASN A 497 31.37 -36.11 2.58
C ASN A 497 31.41 -35.95 4.09
N GLU A 498 31.80 -37.02 4.78
CA GLU A 498 31.72 -37.12 6.22
C GLU A 498 32.70 -36.16 6.91
N ASN A 499 32.21 -35.37 7.85
CA ASN A 499 32.88 -35.09 9.13
C ASN A 499 31.98 -34.26 10.07
N ASN A 500 31.52 -34.86 11.17
CA ASN A 500 30.72 -34.18 12.18
C ASN A 500 31.57 -33.18 12.97
N ASN A 501 31.31 -31.88 12.83
CA ASN A 501 31.94 -30.84 13.63
C ASN A 501 30.92 -29.82 14.18
N ASN A 502 30.18 -30.27 15.19
CA ASN A 502 29.02 -29.58 15.78
C ASN A 502 29.34 -28.20 16.40
N ASN A 503 30.61 -27.89 16.67
CA ASN A 503 31.04 -26.60 17.25
C ASN A 503 30.92 -25.40 16.29
N SER A 504 30.69 -25.63 14.99
CA SER A 504 30.54 -24.56 13.98
C SER A 504 29.13 -23.94 13.91
N SER A 505 28.09 -24.65 14.37
CA SER A 505 26.69 -24.23 14.28
C SER A 505 26.38 -23.12 15.29
N ASN A 506 26.70 -23.33 16.57
CA ASN A 506 26.51 -22.37 17.65
C ASN A 506 27.27 -21.06 17.38
N ASN A 507 28.50 -21.12 16.87
CA ASN A 507 29.26 -19.92 16.51
C ASN A 507 28.62 -19.13 15.35
N LYS A 508 27.99 -19.79 14.37
CA LYS A 508 27.21 -19.12 13.31
C LYS A 508 25.92 -18.50 13.87
N ILE A 509 25.24 -19.18 14.81
CA ILE A 509 24.03 -18.70 15.48
C ILE A 509 24.34 -17.48 16.37
N ILE A 510 25.39 -17.53 17.18
CA ILE A 510 25.83 -16.44 18.07
C ILE A 510 26.28 -15.22 17.24
N LYS A 511 27.01 -15.41 16.14
CA LYS A 511 27.33 -14.31 15.21
C LYS A 511 26.06 -13.70 14.58
N LYS A 512 25.06 -14.53 14.24
CA LYS A 512 23.76 -14.06 13.72
C LYS A 512 22.95 -13.27 14.76
N TYR A 513 22.92 -13.70 16.03
CA TYR A 513 22.28 -12.92 17.11
C TYR A 513 23.02 -11.60 17.37
N LYS A 514 24.35 -11.58 17.29
CA LYS A 514 25.14 -10.32 17.39
C LYS A 514 24.89 -9.37 16.21
N SER A 515 24.66 -9.85 14.99
CA SER A 515 24.28 -8.98 13.86
C SER A 515 22.81 -8.52 13.92
N ILE A 516 21.88 -9.36 14.35
CA ILE A 516 20.48 -8.97 14.61
C ILE A 516 20.41 -7.82 15.63
N LYS A 517 21.22 -7.86 16.71
CA LYS A 517 21.31 -6.74 17.66
C LYS A 517 21.77 -5.42 17.05
N LYS A 518 22.67 -5.42 16.05
CA LYS A 518 23.07 -4.19 15.33
C LYS A 518 21.99 -3.70 14.37
N ASN A 519 21.35 -4.60 13.62
CA ASN A 519 20.36 -4.20 12.61
C ASN A 519 19.02 -3.74 13.20
N ASN A 520 18.70 -4.09 14.45
CA ASN A 520 17.44 -3.67 15.07
C ASN A 520 17.35 -2.17 15.38
N ILE A 521 18.47 -1.41 15.40
CA ILE A 521 18.48 0.03 15.74
C ILE A 521 17.52 0.81 14.83
N TYR A 522 17.60 0.63 13.52
CA TYR A 522 16.73 1.31 12.54
C TYR A 522 15.24 0.91 12.63
N TYR A 523 14.90 -0.10 13.42
CA TYR A 523 13.54 -0.60 13.60
C TYR A 523 13.02 -0.40 15.05
N GLN A 524 13.79 0.23 15.95
CA GLN A 524 13.40 0.41 17.36
C GLN A 524 12.06 1.13 17.51
N ASP A 525 11.88 2.29 16.85
CA ASP A 525 10.66 3.09 16.98
C ASP A 525 9.42 2.41 16.38
N ILE A 526 9.54 1.66 15.26
CA ILE A 526 8.40 0.91 14.71
C ILE A 526 8.07 -0.31 15.57
N ILE A 527 9.06 -0.98 16.17
CA ILE A 527 8.85 -2.05 17.15
C ILE A 527 8.13 -1.50 18.40
N TYR A 528 8.45 -0.27 18.82
CA TYR A 528 7.75 0.43 19.91
C TYR A 528 6.29 0.74 19.55
N ILE A 529 6.05 1.35 18.39
CA ILE A 529 4.69 1.64 17.87
C ILE A 529 3.84 0.37 17.81
N ILE A 530 4.38 -0.72 17.26
CA ILE A 530 3.67 -2.00 17.17
C ILE A 530 3.31 -2.53 18.56
N ASN A 531 4.24 -2.54 19.51
CA ASN A 531 4.00 -3.15 20.82
C ASN A 531 3.07 -2.34 21.74
N ASN A 532 3.16 -1.01 21.71
CA ASN A 532 2.48 -0.14 22.66
C ASN A 532 1.26 0.57 22.07
N PHE A 533 1.29 0.98 20.79
CA PHE A 533 0.21 1.78 20.19
C PHE A 533 -0.84 0.95 19.43
N LEU A 534 -0.41 -0.10 18.71
CA LEU A 534 -1.30 -0.87 17.82
C LEU A 534 -2.54 -1.45 18.53
N ILE A 535 -2.41 -1.80 19.81
CA ILE A 535 -3.50 -2.37 20.61
C ILE A 535 -4.66 -1.37 20.85
N HIS A 536 -4.39 -0.07 20.90
CA HIS A 536 -5.39 0.98 21.17
C HIS A 536 -6.36 1.25 20.00
N PHE A 537 -6.13 0.64 18.84
CA PHE A 537 -6.99 0.80 17.66
C PHE A 537 -7.13 -0.46 16.79
N LEU A 538 -6.61 -1.60 17.23
CA LEU A 538 -6.61 -2.86 16.48
C LEU A 538 -8.00 -3.25 15.94
N ASN A 539 -9.03 -3.10 16.77
CA ASN A 539 -10.42 -3.47 16.44
C ASN A 539 -11.05 -2.61 15.33
N LYS A 540 -10.47 -1.45 15.01
CA LYS A 540 -10.89 -0.58 13.89
C LYS A 540 -10.14 -0.89 12.59
N ILE A 541 -9.09 -1.70 12.63
CA ILE A 541 -8.28 -2.01 11.44
C ILE A 541 -9.12 -2.89 10.49
N HIS A 542 -9.18 -2.47 9.23
CA HIS A 542 -9.88 -3.18 8.18
C HIS A 542 -9.40 -4.64 8.07
N TYR A 543 -10.33 -5.59 8.03
CA TYR A 543 -10.07 -7.05 8.15
C TYR A 543 -8.98 -7.56 7.20
N ASN A 544 -8.91 -6.99 5.99
CA ASN A 544 -7.96 -7.37 4.96
C ASN A 544 -6.51 -6.97 5.28
N ASP A 545 -6.30 -6.04 6.20
CA ASP A 545 -5.01 -5.45 6.52
C ASP A 545 -4.30 -6.11 7.70
N LEU A 546 -4.97 -7.03 8.41
CA LEU A 546 -4.32 -7.91 9.40
C LEU A 546 -3.18 -8.74 8.77
N LYS A 547 -3.32 -9.13 7.49
CA LYS A 547 -2.26 -9.81 6.71
C LYS A 547 -0.99 -8.96 6.56
N ASN A 548 -1.14 -7.63 6.51
CA ASN A 548 -0.07 -6.66 6.31
C ASN A 548 0.71 -6.45 7.63
N ILE A 549 0.00 -6.46 8.77
CA ILE A 549 0.58 -6.50 10.11
C ILE A 549 1.38 -7.80 10.32
N LEU A 550 0.77 -8.97 10.09
CA LEU A 550 1.41 -10.28 10.29
C LEU A 550 2.68 -10.44 9.44
N PHE A 551 2.66 -9.97 8.19
CA PHE A 551 3.84 -9.94 7.32
C PHE A 551 4.92 -9.00 7.87
N GLY A 552 4.56 -7.81 8.34
CA GLY A 552 5.50 -6.86 8.91
C GLY A 552 6.21 -7.42 10.14
N ILE A 553 5.47 -7.87 11.17
CA ILE A 553 6.06 -8.36 12.42
C ILE A 553 6.97 -9.58 12.22
N THR A 554 6.66 -10.46 11.25
CA THR A 554 7.50 -11.64 10.95
C THR A 554 8.75 -11.25 10.15
N LYS A 555 8.64 -10.38 9.14
CA LYS A 555 9.80 -9.95 8.34
C LYS A 555 10.72 -8.95 9.05
N ILE A 556 10.21 -8.16 10.00
CA ILE A 556 11.01 -7.29 10.89
C ILE A 556 11.82 -8.14 11.90
N GLU A 557 11.38 -9.36 12.22
CA GLU A 557 12.01 -10.29 13.18
C GLU A 557 12.16 -9.65 14.59
N MET A 558 11.01 -9.35 15.21
CA MET A 558 10.87 -8.56 16.44
C MET A 558 10.20 -9.31 17.60
N SER A 559 10.42 -8.83 18.84
CA SER A 559 9.59 -9.22 19.99
C SER A 559 8.23 -8.52 19.94
N ILE A 560 7.14 -9.29 20.05
CA ILE A 560 5.76 -8.80 20.12
C ILE A 560 5.11 -9.14 21.46
N ASN A 561 4.31 -8.22 21.99
CA ASN A 561 3.37 -8.43 23.09
C ASN A 561 2.45 -9.63 22.76
N LYS A 562 2.41 -10.63 23.65
CA LYS A 562 1.59 -11.84 23.49
C LYS A 562 0.10 -11.55 23.41
N ILE A 563 -0.40 -10.59 24.19
CA ILE A 563 -1.81 -10.17 24.19
C ILE A 563 -2.16 -9.60 22.81
N LEU A 564 -1.34 -8.67 22.30
CA LEU A 564 -1.53 -8.10 20.97
C LEU A 564 -1.59 -9.17 19.86
N LEU A 565 -0.74 -10.20 19.94
CA LEU A 565 -0.76 -11.30 18.97
C LEU A 565 -2.05 -12.13 19.06
N ASN A 566 -2.52 -12.43 20.28
CA ASN A 566 -3.78 -13.14 20.49
C ASN A 566 -4.98 -12.31 19.98
N ASN A 567 -5.03 -11.01 20.26
CA ASN A 567 -6.09 -10.13 19.77
C ASN A 567 -6.13 -10.07 18.23
N ILE A 568 -4.97 -10.12 17.54
CA ILE A 568 -4.91 -10.24 16.07
C ILE A 568 -5.53 -11.56 15.60
N TYR A 569 -5.26 -12.65 16.31
CA TYR A 569 -5.79 -13.98 16.00
C TYR A 569 -7.31 -14.08 16.23
N GLU A 570 -7.82 -13.52 17.32
CA GLU A 570 -9.26 -13.46 17.63
C GLU A 570 -10.02 -12.64 16.57
N LEU A 571 -9.46 -11.50 16.12
CA LEU A 571 -10.05 -10.73 15.02
C LEU A 571 -10.06 -11.48 13.69
N ILE A 572 -9.04 -12.28 13.37
CA ILE A 572 -9.04 -13.14 12.17
C ILE A 572 -10.18 -14.17 12.22
N ILE A 573 -10.40 -14.78 13.38
CA ILE A 573 -11.52 -15.71 13.61
C ILE A 573 -12.86 -14.95 13.47
N LEU A 574 -13.04 -13.83 14.16
CA LEU A 574 -14.25 -12.99 14.10
C LEU A 574 -14.60 -12.57 12.65
N TYR A 575 -13.60 -12.15 11.86
CA TYR A 575 -13.80 -11.68 10.49
C TYR A 575 -14.00 -12.81 9.47
N THR A 576 -13.51 -14.03 9.74
CA THR A 576 -13.86 -15.21 8.93
C THR A 576 -15.25 -15.75 9.28
N GLN A 577 -15.65 -15.76 10.55
CA GLN A 577 -17.03 -16.06 10.97
C GLN A 577 -18.05 -15.11 10.34
N LYS A 578 -17.74 -13.81 10.30
CA LYS A 578 -18.56 -12.77 9.63
C LYS A 578 -18.51 -12.82 8.10
N GLY A 579 -17.71 -13.71 7.49
CA GLY A 579 -17.66 -13.92 6.05
C GLY A 579 -17.08 -12.77 5.22
N LEU A 580 -16.27 -11.89 5.82
CA LEU A 580 -15.84 -10.63 5.19
C LEU A 580 -14.78 -10.82 4.10
N TYR A 581 -13.91 -11.83 4.22
CA TYR A 581 -12.78 -12.04 3.31
C TYR A 581 -13.19 -12.57 1.94
N LYS A 582 -12.60 -12.00 0.87
CA LYS A 582 -12.69 -12.54 -0.49
C LYS A 582 -11.63 -13.62 -0.72
N ASN A 583 -11.83 -14.48 -1.73
CA ASN A 583 -10.98 -15.64 -2.00
C ASN A 583 -9.46 -15.33 -1.99
N TYR A 584 -9.00 -14.33 -2.77
CA TYR A 584 -7.58 -13.95 -2.83
C TYR A 584 -7.06 -13.34 -1.52
N GLU A 585 -7.95 -12.84 -0.66
CA GLU A 585 -7.61 -12.18 0.60
C GLU A 585 -7.31 -13.22 1.68
N VAL A 586 -8.14 -14.26 1.77
CA VAL A 586 -7.86 -15.45 2.59
C VAL A 586 -6.50 -16.05 2.23
N ILE A 587 -6.19 -16.18 0.94
CA ILE A 587 -4.92 -16.77 0.49
C ILE A 587 -3.73 -15.90 0.90
N ASN A 588 -3.84 -14.57 0.77
CA ASN A 588 -2.79 -13.67 1.23
C ASN A 588 -2.67 -13.61 2.76
N LEU A 589 -3.76 -13.82 3.50
CA LEU A 589 -3.75 -13.95 4.97
C LEU A 589 -3.04 -15.25 5.41
N LEU A 590 -3.41 -16.39 4.82
CA LEU A 590 -2.76 -17.69 5.05
C LEU A 590 -1.26 -17.64 4.69
N ARG A 591 -0.89 -16.96 3.60
CA ARG A 591 0.51 -16.69 3.22
C ARG A 591 1.27 -15.82 4.23
N SER A 592 0.59 -14.96 5.00
CA SER A 592 1.21 -14.23 6.10
C SER A 592 1.29 -15.09 7.37
N LEU A 593 0.31 -15.96 7.61
CA LEU A 593 0.31 -16.91 8.72
C LEU A 593 1.41 -18.00 8.58
N THR A 594 1.82 -18.41 7.37
CA THR A 594 2.93 -19.37 7.18
C THR A 594 4.32 -18.80 7.54
N LEU A 595 4.44 -17.47 7.72
CA LEU A 595 5.69 -16.83 8.12
C LEU A 595 5.93 -16.89 9.64
N ILE A 596 4.89 -17.18 10.42
CA ILE A 596 4.90 -17.13 11.88
C ILE A 596 5.55 -18.41 12.44
N PRO A 597 6.54 -18.31 13.34
CA PRO A 597 7.24 -19.47 13.85
C PRO A 597 6.48 -20.24 14.95
N TYR A 598 5.47 -19.63 15.56
CA TYR A 598 4.56 -20.24 16.53
C TYR A 598 3.27 -20.64 15.82
N PHE A 599 3.25 -21.84 15.28
CA PHE A 599 2.13 -22.35 14.51
C PHE A 599 0.89 -22.57 15.40
N ASN A 600 -0.16 -21.77 15.20
CA ASN A 600 -1.46 -21.98 15.83
C ASN A 600 -2.34 -22.81 14.89
N LYS A 601 -2.66 -24.05 15.29
CA LYS A 601 -3.43 -25.02 14.52
C LYS A 601 -4.88 -24.57 14.29
N ASP A 602 -5.49 -23.96 15.28
CA ASP A 602 -6.94 -23.76 15.35
C ASP A 602 -7.39 -22.65 14.42
N ILE A 603 -6.62 -21.55 14.35
CA ILE A 603 -6.80 -20.49 13.34
C ILE A 603 -6.67 -21.08 11.93
N TRP A 604 -5.66 -21.91 11.69
CA TRP A 604 -5.45 -22.51 10.38
C TRP A 604 -6.61 -23.41 9.95
N ILE A 605 -7.13 -24.25 10.85
CA ILE A 605 -8.32 -25.06 10.56
C ILE A 605 -9.52 -24.16 10.28
N HIS A 606 -9.78 -23.17 11.14
CA HIS A 606 -10.94 -22.28 10.99
C HIS A 606 -10.93 -21.49 9.67
N VAL A 607 -9.77 -20.94 9.28
CA VAL A 607 -9.62 -20.20 8.02
C VAL A 607 -9.69 -21.13 6.80
N LEU A 608 -9.20 -22.38 6.89
CA LEU A 608 -9.33 -23.38 5.83
C LEU A 608 -10.77 -23.90 5.69
N GLU A 609 -11.51 -24.07 6.78
CA GLU A 609 -12.95 -24.41 6.75
C GLU A 609 -13.79 -23.28 6.17
N PHE A 610 -13.49 -22.03 6.54
CA PHE A 610 -14.09 -20.86 5.89
C PHE A 610 -13.85 -20.87 4.37
N TYR A 611 -12.61 -21.13 3.92
CA TYR A 611 -12.28 -21.21 2.49
C TYR A 611 -12.99 -22.38 1.78
N LYS A 612 -12.98 -23.57 2.39
CA LYS A 612 -13.65 -24.78 1.91
C LYS A 612 -15.14 -24.50 1.64
N ASN A 613 -15.83 -23.97 2.64
CA ASN A 613 -17.28 -23.80 2.60
C ASN A 613 -17.72 -22.66 1.66
N ASN A 614 -16.90 -21.62 1.50
CA ASN A 614 -17.27 -20.43 0.72
C ASN A 614 -16.73 -20.37 -0.71
N PHE A 615 -15.61 -21.04 -1.01
CA PHE A 615 -14.91 -20.90 -2.30
C PHE A 615 -14.61 -22.22 -3.02
N LEU A 616 -14.33 -23.31 -2.31
CA LEU A 616 -13.94 -24.60 -2.92
C LEU A 616 -15.09 -25.31 -3.67
N THR A 617 -16.32 -24.80 -3.55
CA THR A 617 -17.54 -25.31 -4.19
C THR A 617 -18.08 -24.41 -5.31
N LYS A 618 -17.53 -23.20 -5.49
CA LYS A 618 -17.96 -22.24 -6.51
C LYS A 618 -16.97 -22.21 -7.67
N HIS A 619 -17.37 -21.69 -8.83
CA HIS A 619 -16.47 -21.45 -9.97
C HIS A 619 -15.49 -20.31 -9.65
N THR A 620 -14.47 -20.58 -8.83
CA THR A 620 -13.41 -19.60 -8.51
C THR A 620 -12.11 -19.94 -9.24
N ASN A 621 -11.26 -18.93 -9.46
CA ASN A 621 -10.11 -19.05 -10.35
C ASN A 621 -9.13 -20.15 -9.89
N ILE A 622 -8.84 -21.12 -10.79
CA ILE A 622 -7.92 -22.23 -10.58
C ILE A 622 -6.55 -21.78 -10.02
N LYS A 623 -6.04 -20.63 -10.47
CA LYS A 623 -4.79 -20.01 -10.00
C LYS A 623 -4.73 -19.80 -8.50
N ASN A 624 -5.87 -19.46 -7.89
CA ASN A 624 -5.99 -19.26 -6.45
C ASN A 624 -5.93 -20.60 -5.70
N HIS A 625 -6.56 -21.66 -6.21
CA HIS A 625 -6.45 -23.00 -5.63
C HIS A 625 -5.02 -23.56 -5.73
N SER A 626 -4.38 -23.44 -6.90
CA SER A 626 -3.00 -23.85 -7.12
C SER A 626 -2.01 -23.12 -6.20
N TYR A 627 -2.16 -21.81 -6.03
CA TYR A 627 -1.33 -21.03 -5.10
C TYR A 627 -1.63 -21.36 -3.63
N LEU A 628 -2.89 -21.63 -3.27
CA LEU A 628 -3.26 -22.11 -1.93
C LEU A 628 -2.67 -23.50 -1.64
N PHE A 629 -2.58 -24.39 -2.62
CA PHE A 629 -1.93 -25.70 -2.43
C PHE A 629 -0.44 -25.53 -2.08
N TYR A 630 0.25 -24.65 -2.79
CA TYR A 630 1.63 -24.28 -2.48
C TYR A 630 1.77 -23.70 -1.06
N ILE A 631 0.88 -22.79 -0.65
CA ILE A 631 0.86 -22.24 0.72
C ILE A 631 0.59 -23.31 1.78
N PHE A 632 -0.37 -24.21 1.53
CA PHE A 632 -0.70 -25.33 2.44
C PHE A 632 0.45 -26.33 2.60
N SER A 633 1.26 -26.55 1.54
CA SER A 633 2.36 -27.52 1.57
C SER A 633 3.39 -27.24 2.68
N PHE A 634 3.59 -25.98 3.06
CA PHE A 634 4.51 -25.58 4.15
C PHE A 634 3.99 -25.96 5.55
N VAL A 635 2.68 -26.21 5.71
CA VAL A 635 2.03 -26.43 7.01
C VAL A 635 1.31 -27.78 7.15
N LYS A 636 1.21 -28.58 6.07
CA LYS A 636 0.58 -29.92 6.05
C LYS A 636 0.96 -30.79 7.26
N ASN A 637 2.25 -30.85 7.57
CA ASN A 637 2.78 -31.69 8.65
C ASN A 637 2.43 -31.15 10.06
N HIS A 638 2.32 -29.83 10.20
CA HIS A 638 1.88 -29.19 11.45
C HIS A 638 0.37 -29.30 11.67
N LEU A 639 -0.41 -29.53 10.61
CA LEU A 639 -1.86 -29.74 10.64
C LEU A 639 -2.30 -31.18 10.93
N GLN A 640 -1.40 -32.06 11.38
CA GLN A 640 -1.70 -33.47 11.69
C GLN A 640 -2.47 -34.17 10.55
N ASN A 641 -2.04 -33.95 9.30
CA ASN A 641 -2.62 -34.51 8.08
C ASN A 641 -4.09 -34.12 7.80
N TYR A 642 -4.56 -32.94 8.24
CA TYR A 642 -5.88 -32.41 7.90
C TYR A 642 -6.18 -32.54 6.38
N PRO A 643 -7.26 -33.25 5.97
CA PRO A 643 -7.40 -33.78 4.60
C PRO A 643 -7.82 -32.76 3.53
N PHE A 644 -7.71 -31.46 3.82
CA PHE A 644 -8.04 -30.36 2.91
C PHE A 644 -7.37 -30.47 1.52
N HIS A 645 -6.13 -30.97 1.48
CA HIS A 645 -5.38 -31.14 0.23
C HIS A 645 -6.05 -32.10 -0.76
N HIS A 646 -6.71 -33.17 -0.32
CA HIS A 646 -7.44 -34.08 -1.23
C HIS A 646 -8.62 -33.37 -1.90
N GLN A 647 -9.40 -32.59 -1.13
CA GLN A 647 -10.55 -31.82 -1.64
C GLN A 647 -10.10 -30.75 -2.63
N LEU A 648 -8.93 -30.14 -2.39
CA LEU A 648 -8.34 -29.14 -3.27
C LEU A 648 -7.78 -29.76 -4.56
N ILE A 649 -7.11 -30.92 -4.49
CA ILE A 649 -6.65 -31.65 -5.68
C ILE A 649 -7.84 -32.11 -6.54
N GLN A 650 -8.90 -32.65 -5.93
CA GLN A 650 -10.15 -32.99 -6.64
C GLN A 650 -10.79 -31.79 -7.35
N HIS A 651 -10.72 -30.59 -6.78
CA HIS A 651 -11.18 -29.38 -7.45
C HIS A 651 -10.24 -28.95 -8.59
N ILE A 652 -8.92 -29.13 -8.44
CA ILE A 652 -7.95 -28.85 -9.52
C ILE A 652 -8.18 -29.79 -10.71
N ASN A 653 -8.28 -31.10 -10.50
CA ASN A 653 -8.46 -32.08 -11.57
C ASN A 653 -9.75 -31.83 -12.38
N LYS A 654 -10.86 -31.51 -11.70
CA LYS A 654 -12.14 -31.12 -12.33
C LYS A 654 -12.06 -29.88 -13.23
N ASN A 655 -11.04 -29.03 -13.05
CA ASN A 655 -10.84 -27.80 -13.82
C ASN A 655 -9.49 -27.78 -14.57
N ALA A 656 -8.87 -28.95 -14.83
CA ALA A 656 -7.54 -29.06 -15.42
C ALA A 656 -7.40 -28.31 -16.76
N ASN A 657 -8.47 -28.26 -17.56
CA ASN A 657 -8.54 -27.52 -18.83
C ASN A 657 -8.33 -26.00 -18.70
N MET A 658 -8.38 -25.44 -17.49
CA MET A 658 -8.19 -24.01 -17.22
C MET A 658 -6.78 -23.65 -16.70
N LEU A 659 -5.91 -24.64 -16.49
CA LEU A 659 -4.57 -24.44 -15.92
C LEU A 659 -3.68 -23.56 -16.81
N GLN A 660 -2.87 -22.72 -16.16
CA GLN A 660 -1.81 -21.93 -16.80
C GLN A 660 -0.43 -22.36 -16.28
N ARG A 661 0.65 -21.94 -16.96
CA ARG A 661 2.05 -22.26 -16.59
C ARG A 661 2.34 -22.01 -15.10
N ASP A 662 1.95 -20.85 -14.58
CA ASP A 662 2.19 -20.48 -13.18
C ASP A 662 1.53 -21.47 -12.21
N ASP A 663 0.34 -21.96 -12.56
CA ASP A 663 -0.48 -22.84 -11.74
C ASP A 663 0.17 -24.22 -11.63
N ILE A 664 0.64 -24.76 -12.77
CA ILE A 664 1.45 -25.99 -12.83
C ILE A 664 2.67 -25.87 -11.91
N ILE A 665 3.36 -24.73 -11.92
CA ILE A 665 4.56 -24.51 -11.12
C ILE A 665 4.25 -24.34 -9.63
N TYR A 666 3.10 -23.77 -9.25
CA TYR A 666 2.65 -23.80 -7.85
C TYR A 666 2.27 -25.22 -7.40
N ILE A 667 1.59 -26.00 -8.24
CA ILE A 667 1.22 -27.38 -7.94
C ILE A 667 2.47 -28.27 -7.78
N ILE A 668 3.39 -28.25 -8.74
CA ILE A 668 4.65 -29.02 -8.67
C ILE A 668 5.46 -28.67 -7.41
N LYS A 669 5.52 -27.38 -7.04
CA LYS A 669 6.15 -26.96 -5.78
C LYS A 669 5.41 -27.46 -4.54
N ALA A 670 4.08 -27.50 -4.55
CA ALA A 670 3.28 -28.05 -3.46
C ALA A 670 3.49 -29.56 -3.26
N LEU A 671 3.55 -30.31 -4.37
CA LEU A 671 3.79 -31.75 -4.40
C LEU A 671 5.21 -32.07 -3.90
N LEU A 672 6.23 -31.36 -4.40
CA LEU A 672 7.62 -31.42 -3.91
C LEU A 672 7.73 -31.16 -2.41
N ASN A 673 7.23 -30.00 -1.94
CA ASN A 673 7.33 -29.57 -0.55
C ASN A 673 6.70 -30.57 0.43
N SER A 674 5.67 -31.31 -0.02
CA SER A 674 4.90 -32.27 0.79
C SER A 674 5.16 -33.74 0.46
N ASN A 675 6.15 -34.03 -0.39
CA ASN A 675 6.53 -35.35 -0.92
C ASN A 675 5.31 -36.21 -1.30
N TYR A 676 4.37 -35.63 -2.05
CA TYR A 676 3.06 -36.20 -2.33
C TYR A 676 2.87 -36.46 -3.82
N TYR A 677 2.30 -37.61 -4.16
CA TYR A 677 2.02 -38.05 -5.53
C TYR A 677 0.52 -38.32 -5.71
N ASP A 678 -0.01 -37.92 -6.87
CA ASP A 678 -1.40 -38.14 -7.28
C ASP A 678 -1.44 -38.42 -8.78
N ASN A 679 -1.94 -39.60 -9.17
CA ASN A 679 -1.83 -40.09 -10.55
C ASN A 679 -2.66 -39.24 -11.53
N GLU A 680 -3.89 -38.89 -11.18
CA GLU A 680 -4.77 -38.08 -12.03
C GLU A 680 -4.18 -36.67 -12.24
N LEU A 681 -3.73 -36.03 -11.15
CA LEU A 681 -3.13 -34.70 -11.20
C LEU A 681 -1.82 -34.68 -11.99
N VAL A 682 -0.95 -35.68 -11.81
CA VAL A 682 0.31 -35.78 -12.55
C VAL A 682 0.08 -35.98 -14.04
N ASN A 683 -0.89 -36.82 -14.45
CA ASN A 683 -1.23 -37.01 -15.85
C ASN A 683 -1.81 -35.73 -16.48
N ASN A 684 -2.68 -35.01 -15.75
CA ASN A 684 -3.19 -33.70 -16.19
C ASN A 684 -2.06 -32.67 -16.38
N ILE A 685 -1.10 -32.61 -15.45
CA ILE A 685 0.09 -31.75 -15.55
C ILE A 685 0.97 -32.14 -16.74
N PHE A 686 1.22 -33.44 -16.95
CA PHE A 686 2.05 -33.94 -18.04
C PHE A 686 1.42 -33.67 -19.42
N ASN A 687 0.10 -33.82 -19.57
CA ASN A 687 -0.62 -33.46 -20.79
C ASN A 687 -0.52 -31.95 -21.11
N PHE A 688 -0.62 -31.09 -20.08
CA PHE A 688 -0.39 -29.65 -20.24
C PHE A 688 1.06 -29.34 -20.64
N ILE A 689 2.04 -29.97 -20.00
CA ILE A 689 3.47 -29.77 -20.30
C ILE A 689 3.79 -30.22 -21.74
N GLN A 690 3.32 -31.39 -22.17
CA GLN A 690 3.59 -31.92 -23.50
C GLN A 690 3.04 -30.99 -24.61
N THR A 691 1.91 -30.32 -24.37
CA THR A 691 1.32 -29.35 -25.30
C THR A 691 1.93 -27.94 -25.21
N ASN A 692 2.48 -27.54 -24.05
CA ASN A 692 2.90 -26.16 -23.77
C ASN A 692 4.38 -26.02 -23.34
N PHE A 693 5.24 -27.01 -23.61
CA PHE A 693 6.62 -27.10 -23.09
C PHE A 693 7.47 -25.83 -23.28
N LYS A 694 7.27 -25.09 -24.37
CA LYS A 694 7.98 -23.83 -24.67
C LYS A 694 7.64 -22.65 -23.75
N LEU A 695 6.57 -22.73 -22.94
CA LEU A 695 6.20 -21.66 -21.99
C LEU A 695 7.07 -21.66 -20.73
N PHE A 696 7.73 -22.78 -20.42
CA PHE A 696 8.51 -22.97 -19.20
C PHE A 696 9.95 -22.42 -19.37
N ASN A 697 10.47 -21.78 -18.33
CA ASN A 697 11.86 -21.32 -18.31
C ASN A 697 12.80 -22.35 -17.67
N ILE A 698 14.12 -22.19 -17.82
CA ILE A 698 15.14 -23.10 -17.25
C ILE A 698 14.92 -23.41 -15.75
N ILE A 699 14.51 -22.42 -14.94
CA ILE A 699 14.24 -22.61 -13.51
C ILE A 699 12.95 -23.41 -13.30
N ASP A 700 11.90 -23.17 -14.07
CA ASP A 700 10.66 -23.97 -14.02
C ASP A 700 10.93 -25.45 -14.30
N ILE A 701 11.75 -25.71 -15.32
CA ILE A 701 12.19 -27.06 -15.73
C ILE A 701 12.93 -27.76 -14.59
N VAL A 702 13.78 -27.06 -13.81
CA VAL A 702 14.45 -27.63 -12.62
C VAL A 702 13.45 -28.15 -11.57
N TYR A 703 12.36 -27.43 -11.32
CA TYR A 703 11.33 -27.90 -10.37
C TYR A 703 10.61 -29.15 -10.90
N ILE A 704 10.26 -29.17 -12.19
CA ILE A 704 9.55 -30.30 -12.80
C ILE A 704 10.44 -31.55 -12.86
N LEU A 705 11.69 -31.41 -13.33
CA LEU A 705 12.65 -32.52 -13.38
C LEU A 705 12.91 -33.09 -11.98
N LYS A 706 13.15 -32.25 -10.95
CA LYS A 706 13.32 -32.73 -9.57
C LYS A 706 12.12 -33.52 -9.07
N TYR A 707 10.89 -33.11 -9.39
CA TYR A 707 9.68 -33.85 -9.02
C TYR A 707 9.60 -35.21 -9.74
N CYS A 708 9.90 -35.23 -11.05
CA CYS A 708 9.98 -36.49 -11.81
C CYS A 708 11.05 -37.43 -11.25
N THR A 709 12.21 -36.91 -10.82
CA THR A 709 13.29 -37.72 -10.24
C THR A 709 12.90 -38.32 -8.89
N ILE A 710 12.36 -37.52 -7.96
CA ILE A 710 11.95 -37.98 -6.62
C ILE A 710 10.89 -39.11 -6.68
N HIS A 711 10.01 -39.09 -7.68
CA HIS A 711 8.97 -40.10 -7.87
C HIS A 711 9.23 -41.09 -9.03
N ASN A 712 10.46 -41.14 -9.58
CA ASN A 712 10.89 -42.01 -10.69
C ASN A 712 9.96 -42.00 -11.93
N LEU A 713 9.49 -40.82 -12.32
CA LEU A 713 8.53 -40.61 -13.42
C LEU A 713 9.27 -40.49 -14.77
N ARG A 714 9.70 -41.62 -15.34
CA ARG A 714 10.45 -41.72 -16.62
C ARG A 714 9.59 -41.41 -17.86
N ASN A 715 9.04 -40.19 -17.97
CA ASN A 715 8.38 -39.71 -19.19
C ASN A 715 9.42 -39.18 -20.21
N THR A 716 9.94 -40.08 -21.04
CA THR A 716 10.98 -39.78 -22.05
C THR A 716 10.58 -38.70 -23.05
N ASN A 717 9.28 -38.57 -23.38
CA ASN A 717 8.78 -37.52 -24.27
C ASN A 717 8.93 -36.13 -23.63
N ILE A 718 8.51 -35.94 -22.37
CA ILE A 718 8.65 -34.66 -21.66
C ILE A 718 10.12 -34.28 -21.46
N PHE A 719 10.98 -35.26 -21.12
CA PHE A 719 12.42 -35.04 -21.00
C PHE A 719 13.04 -34.61 -22.35
N SER A 720 12.61 -35.21 -23.46
CA SER A 720 13.06 -34.83 -24.81
C SER A 720 12.57 -33.43 -25.23
N LEU A 721 11.34 -33.06 -24.88
CA LEU A 721 10.78 -31.73 -25.13
C LEU A 721 11.49 -30.64 -24.32
N PHE A 722 11.78 -30.87 -23.04
CA PHE A 722 12.55 -29.92 -22.24
C PHE A 722 13.99 -29.77 -22.73
N ALA A 723 14.64 -30.83 -23.24
CA ALA A 723 15.98 -30.73 -23.82
C ALA A 723 16.04 -29.70 -24.97
N LEU A 724 15.03 -29.66 -25.84
CA LEU A 724 14.90 -28.63 -26.89
C LEU A 724 14.83 -27.21 -26.30
N THR A 725 13.95 -26.99 -25.31
CA THR A 725 13.79 -25.69 -24.64
C THR A 725 15.06 -25.25 -23.90
N ILE A 726 15.79 -26.18 -23.29
CA ILE A 726 17.10 -25.93 -22.67
C ILE A 726 18.10 -25.45 -23.74
N LYS A 727 18.21 -26.15 -24.89
CA LYS A 727 19.11 -25.75 -25.99
C LYS A 727 18.77 -24.37 -26.56
N GLU A 728 17.47 -24.04 -26.69
CA GLU A 728 17.01 -22.71 -27.13
C GLU A 728 17.37 -21.59 -26.12
N GLN A 729 17.23 -21.86 -24.81
CA GLN A 729 17.41 -20.85 -23.75
C GLN A 729 18.85 -20.71 -23.22
N ASN A 730 19.76 -21.67 -23.47
CA ASN A 730 21.15 -21.71 -22.95
C ASN A 730 22.11 -20.62 -23.52
N LYS A 731 21.59 -19.51 -24.08
CA LYS A 731 22.38 -18.44 -24.70
C LYS A 731 22.98 -17.42 -23.71
N LYS A 732 22.69 -17.54 -22.41
CA LYS A 732 23.34 -16.73 -21.35
C LYS A 732 23.79 -17.63 -20.20
N SER A 733 25.03 -17.42 -19.77
CA SER A 733 25.81 -18.30 -18.91
C SER A 733 25.22 -18.46 -17.50
N ASN A 734 24.73 -19.66 -17.19
CA ASN A 734 24.40 -20.05 -15.81
C ASN A 734 24.78 -21.52 -15.54
N ARG A 735 26.08 -21.81 -15.63
CA ARG A 735 26.68 -23.16 -15.63
C ARG A 735 26.15 -24.06 -14.49
N ASN A 736 25.92 -23.50 -13.30
CA ASN A 736 25.44 -24.25 -12.13
C ASN A 736 24.03 -24.81 -12.33
N ILE A 737 23.13 -24.04 -12.97
CA ILE A 737 21.75 -24.48 -13.24
C ILE A 737 21.75 -25.57 -14.31
N ILE A 738 22.54 -25.40 -15.38
CA ILE A 738 22.71 -26.44 -16.40
C ILE A 738 23.30 -27.72 -15.77
N SER A 739 24.33 -27.62 -14.92
CA SER A 739 24.91 -28.77 -14.24
C SER A 739 23.90 -29.52 -13.36
N LEU A 740 22.98 -28.81 -12.69
CA LEU A 740 21.90 -29.43 -11.89
C LEU A 740 20.84 -30.12 -12.77
N ILE A 741 20.50 -29.50 -13.91
CA ILE A 741 19.62 -30.13 -14.90
C ILE A 741 20.25 -31.43 -15.41
N LEU A 742 21.53 -31.38 -15.79
CA LEU A 742 22.27 -32.55 -16.29
C LEU A 742 22.32 -33.69 -15.28
N SER A 743 22.44 -33.41 -13.97
CA SER A 743 22.34 -34.48 -12.95
C SER A 743 20.98 -35.17 -12.94
N PHE A 744 19.86 -34.49 -13.19
CA PHE A 744 18.55 -35.16 -13.25
C PHE A 744 18.39 -36.07 -14.48
N TYR A 745 18.99 -35.71 -15.64
CA TYR A 745 18.99 -36.59 -16.82
C TYR A 745 19.88 -37.84 -16.60
N LEU A 746 21.00 -37.70 -15.87
CA LEU A 746 21.86 -38.81 -15.46
C LEU A 746 21.18 -39.71 -14.42
N GLU A 747 20.58 -39.14 -13.38
CA GLU A 747 19.89 -39.86 -12.30
C GLU A 747 18.65 -40.61 -12.80
N MET A 748 17.94 -40.06 -13.79
CA MET A 748 16.82 -40.72 -14.47
C MET A 748 17.24 -41.65 -15.60
N ASP A 749 18.53 -41.66 -15.98
CA ASP A 749 19.08 -42.44 -17.09
C ASP A 749 18.24 -42.23 -18.38
N ILE A 750 18.15 -40.97 -18.83
CA ILE A 750 17.44 -40.57 -20.06
C ILE A 750 18.36 -39.62 -20.83
N TYR A 751 18.75 -39.99 -22.05
CA TYR A 751 19.71 -39.23 -22.86
C TYR A 751 19.11 -38.82 -24.23
N PRO A 752 18.36 -37.71 -24.31
CA PRO A 752 18.07 -37.09 -25.58
C PRO A 752 19.38 -36.57 -26.17
N LYS A 753 19.64 -36.78 -27.46
CA LYS A 753 20.90 -36.40 -28.13
C LYS A 753 21.37 -34.95 -27.86
N ILE A 754 20.42 -34.03 -27.67
CA ILE A 754 20.67 -32.63 -27.28
C ILE A 754 21.37 -32.49 -25.92
N ILE A 755 21.01 -33.34 -24.95
CA ILE A 755 21.64 -33.40 -23.63
C ILE A 755 23.03 -34.05 -23.73
N GLU A 756 23.21 -35.03 -24.62
CA GLU A 756 24.52 -35.62 -24.92
C GLU A 756 25.47 -34.58 -25.53
N ASP A 757 25.00 -33.79 -26.52
CA ASP A 757 25.75 -32.65 -27.09
C ASP A 757 26.27 -31.73 -25.95
N ILE A 758 25.36 -31.30 -25.07
CA ILE A 758 25.65 -30.36 -23.97
C ILE A 758 26.59 -30.99 -22.92
N LEU A 759 26.45 -32.30 -22.62
CA LEU A 759 27.37 -33.05 -21.76
C LEU A 759 28.78 -33.11 -22.36
N MET A 760 28.89 -33.27 -23.68
CA MET A 760 30.19 -33.32 -24.37
C MET A 760 30.85 -31.95 -24.47
N GLU A 761 30.10 -30.87 -24.75
CA GLU A 761 30.59 -29.48 -24.62
C GLU A 761 31.09 -29.17 -23.20
N ALA A 762 30.36 -29.62 -22.17
CA ALA A 762 30.73 -29.45 -20.76
C ALA A 762 31.99 -30.25 -20.37
N LYS A 763 32.24 -31.41 -20.99
CA LYS A 763 33.49 -32.18 -20.81
C LYS A 763 34.66 -31.51 -21.54
N GLN A 764 34.50 -31.16 -22.82
CA GLN A 764 35.55 -30.52 -23.62
C GLN A 764 36.03 -29.18 -23.02
N SER A 765 35.09 -28.39 -22.48
CA SER A 765 35.43 -27.11 -21.83
C SER A 765 36.12 -27.25 -20.47
N LYS A 766 35.97 -28.38 -19.76
CA LYS A 766 36.82 -28.70 -18.59
C LYS A 766 38.25 -29.05 -19.02
N ASN A 767 38.41 -29.86 -20.07
CA ASN A 767 39.74 -30.32 -20.50
C ASN A 767 40.62 -29.16 -20.99
N ARG A 768 40.05 -28.12 -21.63
CA ARG A 768 40.81 -26.92 -22.05
C ARG A 768 41.48 -26.16 -20.90
N ASN A 769 40.96 -26.22 -19.67
CA ASN A 769 41.54 -25.52 -18.54
C ASN A 769 42.83 -26.17 -18.00
N TYR A 770 43.16 -27.40 -18.39
CA TYR A 770 44.40 -28.08 -17.99
C TYR A 770 45.56 -27.92 -18.98
N TYR A 771 45.35 -27.17 -20.08
CA TYR A 771 46.37 -26.90 -21.12
C TYR A 771 46.92 -25.45 -21.06
N LEU A 772 46.77 -24.76 -19.93
CA LEU A 772 47.20 -23.36 -19.75
C LEU A 772 48.08 -23.11 -18.52
N GLU A 773 48.56 -24.18 -17.88
CA GLU A 773 49.76 -24.10 -17.04
C GLU A 773 50.94 -24.58 -17.91
N GLU A 774 51.51 -23.65 -18.69
CA GLU A 774 52.82 -23.87 -19.31
C GLU A 774 53.86 -24.01 -18.21
N ILE A 775 54.37 -25.23 -18.03
CA ILE A 775 55.53 -25.47 -17.18
C ILE A 775 56.75 -24.91 -17.93
N GLN A 776 57.10 -23.66 -17.64
CA GLN A 776 58.45 -23.15 -17.90
C GLN A 776 59.43 -23.88 -16.98
N CYS A 777 60.03 -24.96 -17.48
CA CYS A 777 61.29 -25.49 -16.97
C CYS A 777 62.40 -25.06 -17.94
N ASP A 778 63.46 -24.45 -17.43
CA ASP A 778 64.61 -24.04 -18.23
C ASP A 778 65.42 -25.25 -18.73
N GLN A 779 65.38 -25.51 -20.04
CA GLN A 779 66.53 -25.95 -20.85
C GLN A 779 66.28 -25.77 -22.35
#